data_AF-A0A942I094-F1
#
_entry.id   AF-A0A942I094-F1
#
_cell.length_a   1.000
_cell.length_b   1.000
_cell.length_c   1.000
_cell.angle_alpha   90.00
_cell.angle_beta   90.00
_cell.angle_gamma   90.00
#
_symmetry.space_group_name_H-M   'P 1'
#
loop_
_entity.id
_entity.type
_entity.pdbx_description
1 polymer ?
#
loop_
_entity_poly.entity_id
_entity_poly.type
_entity_poly.pdbx_seq_one_letter_code
_entity_poly.pdbx_strand_id
1 'polypeptide(L)'
;MFLKTSQLWLVVSSIAIFAACNPMHASDTPAETSLSSAKPELQAVIKAITPNICSTVPEYGTAKITCPAGQTVSEVIFASYGSPTGSCGAFKTSSCNAANSLDIVKRACLGKASCSIEANNGPFGDPCEGTGKSLSVQVTCSDAGSATPQPTATPTPAPTPTATPVSSGNICGKVAEHGNANIACPAGQTISKIVFASYGAATGSCGSYKVASCHAANSMTVLQACVGKSSCVIAANNTPFGDPCEGVQKSLTYEVQCSGTVVQPTPTPSQGPGSGSWTYDLDTDHAAFALYALNDSGALVATPTSSGAKPYAFAVYNEFGKVVAPLSATAQANGTYRYALPTSRLGYFEIKPTEGNAAVLIPAIGSRPAGMITYAVLKGKEANPSADFQDEFTSVQGTTLEAGADYLGSGTYSWLGYSTYGTSYYSWRDCSPNEASASADCQKHMADDPVANIYKTKKMIPLFYMNEYPLWAVASTNGSAFGYPPKDMNKWKAHLEYVVPLITQRYQFLPFRRYQITWEPNDGWGWYGTDEQFLQIYSIAYSTIKKYDPTAVVMGPTITNFGPEMKSQLQRLLSKGLGNYMNALSWHPYPAYSQIYGLNDGWIADFRAMTNQAMGRVVPMYLTESGMSDYEMGFTGTHPVKSNFAVYHGVANVAMALLAKNDGASLHTYFYTADYASQPRYGLFYNVTQAYSFGPNKVSPKPDVSMIRQANDLLNHSNGVGRLINPSGNTNLQVFYYQNKRSGVYTSVLWDPSGNNGTIALPVGVAQVKVMDAHGNASMMNSTNGVLSLTLGITPVYVEGIAASALIGLTPSAPVGSP
;
A
#
# COMPACT_ATOMS: atom_id res chain seq x y z
N MET A 1 -32.75 45.96 -12.00
CA MET A 1 -34.00 45.61 -12.71
C MET A 1 -34.58 44.40 -11.99
N PHE A 2 -35.72 44.59 -11.35
CA PHE A 2 -36.36 43.70 -10.37
C PHE A 2 -36.98 42.43 -11.00
N LEU A 3 -37.00 41.34 -10.21
CA LEU A 3 -38.00 40.26 -10.14
C LEU A 3 -38.39 39.50 -11.42
N LYS A 4 -38.11 38.18 -11.44
CA LYS A 4 -39.09 37.13 -11.83
C LYS A 4 -38.56 35.72 -11.54
N THR A 5 -38.62 35.32 -10.26
CA THR A 5 -38.68 33.93 -9.80
C THR A 5 -40.11 33.63 -9.36
N SER A 6 -41.00 33.29 -10.30
CA SER A 6 -42.38 32.87 -9.96
C SER A 6 -43.14 32.32 -11.18
N GLN A 7 -42.71 31.19 -11.75
CA GLN A 7 -43.56 30.38 -12.66
C GLN A 7 -43.33 28.86 -12.59
N LEU A 8 -42.67 28.35 -11.54
CA LEU A 8 -42.53 26.89 -11.33
C LEU A 8 -43.53 26.30 -10.32
N TRP A 9 -44.43 27.12 -9.77
CA TRP A 9 -45.39 26.72 -8.72
C TRP A 9 -46.83 26.47 -9.22
N LEU A 10 -47.06 26.39 -10.54
CA LEU A 10 -48.42 26.24 -11.12
C LEU A 10 -48.65 24.95 -11.93
N VAL A 11 -47.71 24.00 -11.93
CA VAL A 11 -47.89 22.69 -12.61
C VAL A 11 -48.12 21.53 -11.63
N VAL A 12 -47.98 21.76 -10.32
CA VAL A 12 -48.07 20.70 -9.29
C VAL A 12 -49.47 20.58 -8.65
N SER A 13 -50.49 21.29 -9.17
CA SER A 13 -51.85 21.28 -8.58
C SER A 13 -52.97 20.87 -9.53
N SER A 14 -52.69 20.09 -10.58
CA SER A 14 -53.74 19.64 -11.53
C SER A 14 -53.70 18.16 -11.94
N ILE A 15 -52.97 17.29 -11.22
CA ILE A 15 -52.94 15.83 -11.53
C ILE A 15 -53.50 14.95 -10.39
N ALA A 16 -53.96 15.53 -9.29
CA ALA A 16 -54.82 14.84 -8.33
C ALA A 16 -56.18 15.53 -8.33
N ILE A 17 -57.26 14.76 -8.44
CA ILE A 17 -58.68 15.17 -8.64
C ILE A 17 -59.11 15.16 -10.11
N PHE A 18 -59.19 13.97 -10.72
CA PHE A 18 -60.25 13.60 -11.69
C PHE A 18 -60.32 12.06 -11.77
N ALA A 19 -60.67 11.43 -10.64
CA ALA A 19 -61.09 10.04 -10.58
C ALA A 19 -62.30 9.94 -9.65
N ALA A 20 -63.43 10.51 -10.06
CA ALA A 20 -64.75 10.27 -9.47
C ALA A 20 -65.86 10.78 -10.41
N CYS A 21 -66.26 9.97 -11.40
CA CYS A 21 -67.67 9.83 -11.82
C CYS A 21 -67.85 8.82 -12.97
N ASN A 22 -68.55 7.73 -12.65
CA ASN A 22 -69.47 6.94 -13.49
C ASN A 22 -68.93 5.92 -14.53
N PRO A 23 -69.74 4.91 -14.92
CA PRO A 23 -69.39 3.50 -14.72
C PRO A 23 -69.20 2.72 -16.02
N MET A 24 -68.66 1.52 -15.86
CA MET A 24 -68.62 0.36 -16.77
C MET A 24 -69.32 0.52 -18.14
N HIS A 25 -68.58 0.31 -19.23
CA HIS A 25 -68.90 -0.75 -20.18
C HIS A 25 -67.65 -1.20 -20.94
N ALA A 26 -67.51 -2.53 -21.00
CA ALA A 26 -66.42 -3.26 -21.62
C ALA A 26 -66.54 -3.29 -23.14
N SER A 27 -65.50 -2.86 -23.84
CA SER A 27 -64.91 -3.45 -25.04
C SER A 27 -63.85 -2.47 -25.56
N ASP A 28 -62.78 -3.00 -26.12
CA ASP A 28 -61.58 -2.31 -26.62
C ASP A 28 -60.51 -2.01 -25.57
N THR A 29 -59.60 -2.98 -25.41
CA THR A 29 -58.24 -2.77 -24.89
C THR A 29 -57.37 -2.05 -25.93
N PRO A 30 -56.74 -0.90 -25.63
CA PRO A 30 -55.48 -0.51 -26.24
C PRO A 30 -54.30 -0.86 -25.33
N ALA A 31 -53.21 -1.30 -25.96
CA ALA A 31 -52.03 -1.91 -25.37
C ALA A 31 -51.38 -1.11 -24.22
N GLU A 32 -50.93 -1.83 -23.19
CA GLU A 32 -49.97 -1.34 -22.19
C GLU A 32 -48.65 -0.98 -22.88
N THR A 33 -48.38 0.32 -23.06
CA THR A 33 -47.00 0.82 -23.24
C THR A 33 -46.26 0.75 -21.91
N SER A 34 -45.27 -0.14 -21.81
CA SER A 34 -44.44 -0.30 -20.62
C SER A 34 -43.61 0.95 -20.31
N LEU A 35 -43.56 1.29 -19.02
CA LEU A 35 -42.88 2.42 -18.37
C LEU A 35 -41.34 2.49 -18.58
N SER A 36 -40.76 1.52 -19.29
CA SER A 36 -39.33 1.40 -19.57
C SER A 36 -38.82 2.30 -20.70
N SER A 37 -39.70 3.05 -21.38
CA SER A 37 -39.37 3.84 -22.58
C SER A 37 -39.34 5.37 -22.38
N ALA A 38 -39.53 5.85 -21.15
CA ALA A 38 -39.55 7.29 -20.84
C ALA A 38 -38.16 7.95 -20.90
N LYS A 39 -38.09 9.17 -21.45
CA LYS A 39 -36.86 10.00 -21.53
C LYS A 39 -36.25 10.24 -20.13
N PRO A 40 -34.91 10.44 -20.02
CA PRO A 40 -34.21 10.58 -18.73
C PRO A 40 -34.78 11.67 -17.80
N GLU A 41 -35.31 12.75 -18.38
CA GLU A 41 -35.92 13.86 -17.65
C GLU A 41 -37.23 13.44 -16.95
N LEU A 42 -38.03 12.57 -17.57
CA LEU A 42 -39.26 12.05 -16.98
C LEU A 42 -38.98 11.00 -15.90
N GLN A 43 -37.90 10.21 -16.06
CA GLN A 43 -37.40 9.31 -15.01
C GLN A 43 -36.93 10.06 -13.75
N ALA A 44 -36.28 11.22 -13.93
CA ALA A 44 -35.87 12.09 -12.83
C ALA A 44 -37.07 12.70 -12.09
N VAL A 45 -38.13 13.07 -12.82
CA VAL A 45 -39.39 13.55 -12.23
C VAL A 45 -40.10 12.42 -11.48
N ILE A 46 -40.21 11.21 -12.04
CA ILE A 46 -40.80 10.04 -11.38
C ILE A 46 -40.06 9.70 -10.07
N LYS A 47 -38.72 9.75 -10.06
CA LYS A 47 -37.91 9.55 -8.84
C LYS A 47 -38.16 10.63 -7.77
N ALA A 48 -38.63 11.83 -8.15
CA ALA A 48 -38.95 12.92 -7.22
C ALA A 48 -40.36 12.83 -6.61
N ILE A 49 -41.26 12.01 -7.16
CA ILE A 49 -42.65 11.86 -6.68
C ILE A 49 -42.89 10.55 -5.91
N THR A 50 -41.92 9.62 -5.86
CA THR A 50 -42.03 8.41 -5.04
C THR A 50 -41.93 8.78 -3.55
N PRO A 51 -42.91 8.43 -2.70
CA PRO A 51 -42.87 8.80 -1.29
C PRO A 51 -41.68 8.15 -0.59
N ASN A 52 -40.79 8.99 -0.04
CA ASN A 52 -39.69 8.56 0.80
C ASN A 52 -40.24 7.94 2.09
N ILE A 53 -39.90 6.69 2.38
CA ILE A 53 -40.26 6.06 3.65
C ILE A 53 -39.11 6.26 4.63
N CYS A 54 -39.39 6.89 5.76
CA CYS A 54 -38.40 7.22 6.76
C CYS A 54 -38.76 6.69 8.14
N SER A 55 -37.75 6.45 8.97
CA SER A 55 -37.90 6.17 10.39
C SER A 55 -36.79 6.88 11.15
N THR A 56 -37.10 7.52 12.27
CA THR A 56 -36.10 8.08 13.19
C THR A 56 -36.46 7.69 14.61
N VAL A 57 -35.51 7.07 15.31
CA VAL A 57 -35.69 6.62 16.69
C VAL A 57 -34.46 7.01 17.52
N PRO A 58 -34.64 7.40 18.80
CA PRO A 58 -33.52 7.64 19.71
C PRO A 58 -32.76 6.35 20.02
N GLU A 59 -31.57 6.50 20.59
CA GLU A 59 -30.75 5.41 21.11
C GLU A 59 -31.58 4.48 22.02
N TYR A 60 -31.41 3.17 21.83
CA TYR A 60 -32.20 2.06 22.36
C TYR A 60 -33.61 1.89 21.77
N GLY A 61 -34.04 2.72 20.81
CA GLY A 61 -35.26 2.52 20.04
C GLY A 61 -35.13 1.52 18.89
N THR A 62 -36.25 1.08 18.32
CA THR A 62 -36.26 0.20 17.11
C THR A 62 -36.88 0.94 15.92
N ALA A 63 -36.07 1.23 14.90
CA ALA A 63 -36.53 1.80 13.64
C ALA A 63 -37.25 0.72 12.82
N LYS A 64 -38.50 0.96 12.46
CA LYS A 64 -39.31 0.06 11.62
C LYS A 64 -39.60 0.71 10.28
N ILE A 65 -39.28 0.01 9.18
CA ILE A 65 -39.57 0.43 7.81
C ILE A 65 -40.48 -0.62 7.19
N THR A 66 -41.58 -0.18 6.59
CA THR A 66 -42.55 -1.04 5.90
C THR A 66 -42.92 -0.40 4.57
N CYS A 67 -42.69 -1.12 3.48
CA CYS A 67 -43.11 -0.73 2.14
C CYS A 67 -44.62 -0.97 1.93
N PRO A 68 -45.25 -0.25 0.99
CA PRO A 68 -46.61 -0.55 0.54
C PRO A 68 -46.78 -2.01 0.08
N ALA A 69 -48.01 -2.53 0.14
CA ALA A 69 -48.31 -3.90 -0.25
C ALA A 69 -47.87 -4.18 -1.70
N GLY A 70 -47.15 -5.29 -1.91
CA GLY A 70 -46.59 -5.68 -3.22
C GLY A 70 -45.22 -5.08 -3.54
N GLN A 71 -44.70 -4.19 -2.69
CA GLN A 71 -43.41 -3.53 -2.88
C GLN A 71 -42.35 -4.01 -1.90
N THR A 72 -41.08 -3.86 -2.31
CA THR A 72 -39.92 -4.07 -1.45
C THR A 72 -38.99 -2.87 -1.52
N VAL A 73 -38.12 -2.72 -0.51
CA VAL A 73 -37.16 -1.63 -0.48
C VAL A 73 -36.20 -1.76 -1.66
N SER A 74 -36.27 -0.82 -2.60
CA SER A 74 -35.46 -0.78 -3.81
C SER A 74 -34.14 -0.06 -3.61
N GLU A 75 -34.11 0.94 -2.72
CA GLU A 75 -32.91 1.73 -2.43
C GLU A 75 -32.96 2.23 -0.98
N VAL A 76 -31.84 2.18 -0.26
CA VAL A 76 -31.66 2.91 1.01
C VAL A 76 -30.89 4.19 0.68
N ILE A 77 -31.59 5.32 0.77
CA ILE A 77 -31.10 6.64 0.35
C ILE A 77 -30.22 7.24 1.43
N PHE A 78 -30.59 7.06 2.70
CA PHE A 78 -29.87 7.62 3.83
C PHE A 78 -29.98 6.72 5.04
N ALA A 79 -28.90 6.58 5.79
CA ALA A 79 -28.93 6.07 7.15
C ALA A 79 -27.80 6.66 7.99
N SER A 80 -28.11 7.08 9.21
CA SER A 80 -27.14 7.63 10.15
C SER A 80 -27.55 7.26 11.57
N TYR A 81 -26.68 6.54 12.27
CA TYR A 81 -26.72 6.38 13.72
C TYR A 81 -25.69 7.33 14.35
N GLY A 82 -26.17 8.28 15.15
CA GLY A 82 -25.37 9.38 15.67
C GLY A 82 -26.26 10.58 16.01
N SER A 83 -25.86 11.79 15.61
CA SER A 83 -26.71 12.99 15.70
C SER A 83 -27.08 13.54 14.31
N PRO A 84 -27.80 12.78 13.46
CA PRO A 84 -28.23 13.28 12.16
C PRO A 84 -29.16 14.50 12.31
N THR A 85 -29.11 15.39 11.32
CA THR A 85 -29.96 16.60 11.29
C THR A 85 -30.85 16.59 10.06
N GLY A 86 -31.89 17.45 10.07
CA GLY A 86 -32.86 17.54 8.98
C GLY A 86 -34.10 16.69 9.23
N SER A 87 -34.85 16.43 8.16
CA SER A 87 -36.11 15.67 8.19
C SER A 87 -36.21 14.77 6.97
N CYS A 88 -37.19 13.85 6.96
CA CYS A 88 -37.39 12.87 5.88
C CYS A 88 -37.40 13.54 4.50
N GLY A 89 -36.53 13.08 3.60
CA GLY A 89 -36.30 13.69 2.29
C GLY A 89 -35.07 14.59 2.22
N ALA A 90 -34.54 15.04 3.36
CA ALA A 90 -33.44 16.00 3.46
C ALA A 90 -32.51 15.75 4.67
N PHE A 91 -32.37 14.49 5.09
CA PHE A 91 -31.45 14.14 6.17
C PHE A 91 -29.99 14.43 5.80
N LYS A 92 -29.20 14.82 6.82
CA LYS A 92 -27.77 15.06 6.71
C LYS A 92 -27.03 14.40 7.87
N THR A 93 -25.87 13.84 7.57
CA THR A 93 -24.94 13.34 8.59
C THR A 93 -24.33 14.51 9.36
N SER A 94 -23.83 14.22 10.55
CA SER A 94 -23.03 15.15 11.36
C SER A 94 -21.66 14.55 11.66
N SER A 95 -20.81 15.28 12.38
CA SER A 95 -19.53 14.76 12.88
C SER A 95 -19.70 13.54 13.81
N CYS A 96 -20.84 13.41 14.50
CA CYS A 96 -21.25 12.17 15.14
C CYS A 96 -22.12 11.35 14.17
N ASN A 97 -21.48 10.42 13.47
CA ASN A 97 -22.12 9.47 12.57
C ASN A 97 -21.31 8.17 12.55
N ALA A 98 -21.95 7.04 12.83
CA ALA A 98 -21.34 5.73 12.66
C ALA A 98 -21.15 5.44 11.16
N ALA A 99 -19.89 5.27 10.73
CA ALA A 99 -19.53 5.11 9.31
C ALA A 99 -20.19 3.89 8.64
N ASN A 100 -20.60 2.89 9.42
CA ASN A 100 -21.27 1.67 8.97
C ASN A 100 -22.82 1.78 8.90
N SER A 101 -23.40 2.95 9.23
CA SER A 101 -24.86 3.12 9.34
C SER A 101 -25.62 2.71 8.08
N LEU A 102 -25.10 3.12 6.92
CA LEU A 102 -25.70 2.83 5.61
C LEU A 102 -25.68 1.33 5.28
N ASP A 103 -24.59 0.64 5.59
CA ASP A 103 -24.44 -0.78 5.27
C ASP A 103 -25.32 -1.65 6.16
N ILE A 104 -25.45 -1.30 7.45
CA ILE A 104 -26.31 -2.01 8.39
C ILE A 104 -27.76 -1.93 7.94
N VAL A 105 -28.22 -0.73 7.55
CA VAL A 105 -29.61 -0.53 7.12
C VAL A 105 -29.86 -1.13 5.74
N LYS A 106 -28.92 -1.03 4.79
CA LYS A 106 -29.01 -1.74 3.50
C LYS A 106 -29.17 -3.24 3.70
N ARG A 107 -28.34 -3.85 4.54
CA ARG A 107 -28.41 -5.29 4.83
C ARG A 107 -29.72 -5.69 5.52
N ALA A 108 -30.23 -4.83 6.40
CA ALA A 108 -31.47 -5.09 7.11
C ALA A 108 -32.70 -5.02 6.18
N CYS A 109 -32.71 -4.05 5.25
CA CYS A 109 -33.94 -3.61 4.59
C CYS A 109 -34.01 -3.85 3.08
N LEU A 110 -32.90 -3.78 2.34
CA LEU A 110 -32.92 -3.84 0.87
C LEU A 110 -33.53 -5.15 0.38
N GLY A 111 -34.45 -5.06 -0.58
CA GLY A 111 -35.18 -6.19 -1.16
C GLY A 111 -36.28 -6.78 -0.27
N LYS A 112 -36.56 -6.23 0.91
CA LYS A 112 -37.62 -6.71 1.82
C LYS A 112 -38.83 -5.80 1.82
N ALA A 113 -40.01 -6.36 2.06
CA ALA A 113 -41.25 -5.60 2.23
C ALA A 113 -41.31 -4.85 3.58
N SER A 114 -40.60 -5.35 4.60
CA SER A 114 -40.41 -4.65 5.88
C SER A 114 -39.12 -5.08 6.58
N CYS A 115 -38.60 -4.22 7.45
CA CYS A 115 -37.43 -4.48 8.29
C CYS A 115 -37.50 -3.73 9.63
N SER A 116 -36.74 -4.18 10.62
CA SER A 116 -36.60 -3.52 11.92
C SER A 116 -35.11 -3.47 12.31
N ILE A 117 -34.64 -2.32 12.79
CA ILE A 117 -33.24 -2.10 13.20
C ILE A 117 -33.21 -1.47 14.60
N GLU A 118 -32.45 -2.05 15.52
CA GLU A 118 -32.24 -1.47 16.84
C GLU A 118 -31.16 -0.39 16.79
N ALA A 119 -31.49 0.80 17.27
CA ALA A 119 -30.61 1.96 17.32
C ALA A 119 -29.76 1.92 18.60
N ASN A 120 -28.76 1.04 18.68
CA ASN A 120 -27.87 0.98 19.84
C ASN A 120 -26.40 0.78 19.44
N ASN A 121 -25.48 0.90 20.40
CA ASN A 121 -24.04 0.86 20.14
C ASN A 121 -23.51 -0.55 19.82
N GLY A 122 -24.34 -1.59 19.95
CA GLY A 122 -23.98 -2.96 19.58
C GLY A 122 -23.69 -3.11 18.09
N PRO A 123 -24.69 -2.93 17.19
CA PRO A 123 -24.48 -3.05 15.75
C PRO A 123 -23.73 -1.87 15.15
N PHE A 124 -23.94 -0.64 15.66
CA PHE A 124 -23.38 0.57 15.04
C PHE A 124 -22.05 1.03 15.65
N GLY A 125 -21.67 0.57 16.85
CA GLY A 125 -20.60 1.18 17.65
C GLY A 125 -21.06 2.46 18.35
N ASP A 126 -20.18 3.11 19.13
CA ASP A 126 -20.45 4.44 19.71
C ASP A 126 -19.67 5.52 18.93
N PRO A 127 -20.28 6.18 17.93
CA PRO A 127 -19.62 7.22 17.16
C PRO A 127 -19.36 8.52 17.94
N CYS A 128 -19.95 8.69 19.12
CA CYS A 128 -19.70 9.85 19.98
C CYS A 128 -20.06 9.55 21.44
N GLU A 129 -19.07 9.08 22.21
CA GLU A 129 -19.25 8.72 23.61
C GLU A 129 -19.77 9.89 24.46
N GLY A 130 -20.75 9.61 25.32
CA GLY A 130 -21.39 10.62 26.19
C GLY A 130 -22.43 11.51 25.50
N THR A 131 -22.65 11.36 24.20
CA THR A 131 -23.70 12.08 23.45
C THR A 131 -24.87 11.16 23.13
N GLY A 132 -26.11 11.63 23.35
CA GLY A 132 -27.31 10.87 23.01
C GLY A 132 -27.48 10.72 21.50
N LYS A 133 -27.59 9.49 21.01
CA LYS A 133 -27.67 9.19 19.57
C LYS A 133 -29.09 8.89 19.11
N SER A 134 -29.28 8.86 17.80
CA SER A 134 -30.51 8.43 17.13
C SER A 134 -30.17 7.76 15.81
N LEU A 135 -31.02 6.83 15.36
CA LEU A 135 -30.95 6.22 14.03
C LEU A 135 -32.00 6.87 13.13
N SER A 136 -31.56 7.61 12.11
CA SER A 136 -32.42 8.12 11.03
C SER A 136 -32.19 7.31 9.76
N VAL A 137 -33.26 6.79 9.16
CA VAL A 137 -33.27 5.98 7.94
C VAL A 137 -34.23 6.57 6.91
N GLN A 138 -33.86 6.52 5.64
CA GLN A 138 -34.70 6.86 4.49
C GLN A 138 -34.51 5.85 3.36
N VAL A 139 -35.62 5.37 2.80
CA VAL A 139 -35.64 4.39 1.72
C VAL A 139 -36.65 4.74 0.62
N THR A 140 -36.51 4.11 -0.55
CA THR A 140 -37.57 3.97 -1.56
C THR A 140 -37.99 2.52 -1.70
N CYS A 141 -39.23 2.32 -2.12
CA CYS A 141 -39.78 1.00 -2.43
C CYS A 141 -40.22 0.94 -3.90
N SER A 142 -40.15 -0.24 -4.49
CA SER A 142 -40.66 -0.53 -5.84
C SER A 142 -41.34 -1.89 -5.88
N ASP A 143 -42.15 -2.13 -6.92
CA ASP A 143 -42.83 -3.41 -7.11
C ASP A 143 -41.80 -4.54 -7.26
N ALA A 144 -42.09 -5.69 -6.62
CA ALA A 144 -41.19 -6.84 -6.58
C ALA A 144 -41.15 -7.57 -7.94
N GLY A 145 -40.52 -6.99 -8.97
CA GLY A 145 -40.45 -7.62 -10.28
C GLY A 145 -39.70 -6.93 -11.43
N SER A 146 -39.05 -5.78 -11.23
CA SER A 146 -38.45 -5.02 -12.34
C SER A 146 -36.93 -4.88 -12.22
N ALA A 147 -36.22 -5.98 -12.48
CA ALA A 147 -34.85 -5.93 -12.98
C ALA A 147 -34.70 -6.97 -14.10
N THR A 148 -34.90 -6.54 -15.36
CA THR A 148 -34.56 -7.32 -16.56
C THR A 148 -33.09 -7.13 -16.92
N PRO A 149 -32.43 -8.20 -17.40
CA PRO A 149 -32.13 -8.28 -18.84
C PRO A 149 -32.74 -9.53 -19.49
N GLN A 150 -33.22 -9.37 -20.73
CA GLN A 150 -33.86 -10.40 -21.56
C GLN A 150 -32.83 -11.30 -22.31
N PRO A 151 -33.08 -12.61 -22.45
CA PRO A 151 -32.36 -13.54 -23.34
C PRO A 151 -33.17 -14.00 -24.57
N THR A 152 -32.50 -14.46 -25.64
CA THR A 152 -32.99 -15.48 -26.62
C THR A 152 -31.76 -16.01 -27.39
N ALA A 153 -31.55 -17.30 -27.73
CA ALA A 153 -32.45 -18.45 -27.83
C ALA A 153 -31.76 -19.80 -27.46
N THR A 154 -32.62 -20.78 -27.19
CA THR A 154 -32.52 -22.17 -26.63
C THR A 154 -31.72 -23.19 -27.50
N PRO A 155 -31.33 -24.42 -27.03
CA PRO A 155 -32.21 -25.46 -26.43
C PRO A 155 -31.67 -26.32 -25.23
N THR A 156 -32.61 -26.66 -24.33
CA THR A 156 -32.83 -27.95 -23.60
C THR A 156 -31.83 -28.43 -22.50
N PRO A 157 -32.31 -28.99 -21.35
CA PRO A 157 -31.64 -28.83 -20.05
C PRO A 157 -30.68 -29.97 -19.65
N ALA A 158 -29.62 -29.60 -18.94
CA ALA A 158 -28.75 -30.47 -18.14
C ALA A 158 -29.01 -30.23 -16.63
N PRO A 159 -28.77 -31.21 -15.74
CA PRO A 159 -29.31 -31.19 -14.38
C PRO A 159 -28.65 -30.15 -13.46
N THR A 160 -29.46 -29.54 -12.60
CA THR A 160 -29.08 -28.50 -11.61
C THR A 160 -28.04 -29.00 -10.59
N PRO A 161 -26.98 -28.24 -10.27
CA PRO A 161 -26.05 -28.59 -9.20
C PRO A 161 -26.61 -28.25 -7.80
N THR A 162 -26.51 -29.21 -6.89
CA THR A 162 -26.96 -29.10 -5.49
C THR A 162 -25.90 -28.41 -4.62
N ALA A 163 -26.26 -27.35 -3.90
CA ALA A 163 -25.38 -26.66 -2.93
C ALA A 163 -25.25 -27.48 -1.64
N THR A 164 -24.02 -27.74 -1.18
CA THR A 164 -23.74 -28.46 0.07
C THR A 164 -23.29 -27.52 1.20
N PRO A 165 -23.86 -27.62 2.41
CA PRO A 165 -23.37 -26.90 3.59
C PRO A 165 -21.99 -27.42 4.00
N VAL A 166 -21.04 -26.54 4.30
CA VAL A 166 -19.72 -26.90 4.83
C VAL A 166 -19.55 -26.30 6.23
N SER A 167 -19.10 -27.11 7.18
CA SER A 167 -18.68 -26.69 8.52
C SER A 167 -17.22 -27.05 8.75
N SER A 168 -16.37 -26.08 9.04
CA SER A 168 -15.01 -26.35 9.49
C SER A 168 -15.00 -26.81 10.95
N GLY A 169 -14.00 -27.64 11.31
CA GLY A 169 -13.71 -27.98 12.70
C GLY A 169 -13.39 -26.74 13.55
N ASN A 170 -13.33 -26.93 14.85
CA ASN A 170 -13.22 -25.82 15.80
C ASN A 170 -11.87 -25.08 15.63
N ILE A 171 -11.91 -23.78 15.39
CA ILE A 171 -10.75 -22.89 15.28
C ILE A 171 -10.47 -22.32 16.66
N CYS A 172 -9.27 -22.56 17.16
CA CYS A 172 -8.86 -22.15 18.50
C CYS A 172 -7.75 -21.10 18.46
N GLY A 173 -7.68 -20.28 19.49
CA GLY A 173 -6.55 -19.38 19.71
C GLY A 173 -6.39 -19.02 21.17
N LYS A 174 -5.16 -18.67 21.55
CA LYS A 174 -4.83 -18.14 22.88
C LYS A 174 -3.89 -16.96 22.69
N VAL A 175 -4.35 -15.78 23.09
CA VAL A 175 -3.57 -14.54 22.99
C VAL A 175 -3.36 -13.98 24.39
N ALA A 176 -2.11 -13.63 24.71
CA ALA A 176 -1.78 -13.02 25.99
C ALA A 176 -2.48 -11.66 26.17
N GLU A 177 -2.66 -11.26 27.41
CA GLU A 177 -3.18 -9.95 27.77
C GLU A 177 -2.42 -8.81 27.04
N HIS A 178 -3.17 -7.81 26.55
CA HIS A 178 -2.73 -6.71 25.66
C HIS A 178 -2.46 -7.08 24.19
N GLY A 179 -2.60 -8.35 23.80
CA GLY A 179 -2.57 -8.74 22.39
C GLY A 179 -3.94 -8.66 21.70
N ASN A 180 -3.96 -8.81 20.37
CA ASN A 180 -5.19 -8.86 19.57
C ASN A 180 -5.45 -10.29 19.08
N ALA A 181 -6.62 -10.83 19.44
CA ALA A 181 -7.11 -12.09 18.91
C ALA A 181 -7.71 -11.90 17.52
N ASN A 182 -6.97 -12.35 16.49
CA ASN A 182 -7.41 -12.33 15.10
C ASN A 182 -8.14 -13.65 14.77
N ILE A 183 -9.46 -13.66 14.98
CA ILE A 183 -10.32 -14.82 14.75
C ILE A 183 -10.80 -14.79 13.30
N ALA A 184 -10.36 -15.72 12.46
CA ALA A 184 -10.76 -15.78 11.06
C ALA A 184 -11.22 -17.19 10.66
N CYS A 185 -12.29 -17.24 9.87
CA CYS A 185 -12.76 -18.45 9.23
C CYS A 185 -12.14 -18.63 7.84
N PRO A 186 -12.01 -19.89 7.36
CA PRO A 186 -11.62 -20.18 5.99
C PRO A 186 -12.50 -19.47 4.95
N ALA A 187 -11.93 -19.23 3.77
CA ALA A 187 -12.61 -18.52 2.69
C ALA A 187 -13.98 -19.13 2.35
N GLY A 188 -15.00 -18.29 2.25
CA GLY A 188 -16.38 -18.70 1.97
C GLY A 188 -17.19 -19.15 3.21
N GLN A 189 -16.59 -19.14 4.40
CA GLN A 189 -17.28 -19.41 5.66
C GLN A 189 -17.33 -18.18 6.56
N THR A 190 -18.26 -18.21 7.50
CA THR A 190 -18.39 -17.23 8.56
C THR A 190 -18.36 -17.93 9.91
N ILE A 191 -17.95 -17.22 10.95
CA ILE A 191 -17.96 -17.72 12.32
C ILE A 191 -19.43 -18.04 12.66
N SER A 192 -19.79 -19.31 12.73
CA SER A 192 -21.18 -19.72 12.91
C SER A 192 -21.56 -19.85 14.38
N LYS A 193 -20.57 -20.11 15.24
CA LYS A 193 -20.77 -20.26 16.67
C LYS A 193 -19.47 -20.05 17.43
N ILE A 194 -19.55 -19.44 18.62
CA ILE A 194 -18.46 -19.49 19.60
C ILE A 194 -18.66 -20.73 20.48
N VAL A 195 -17.67 -21.61 20.50
CA VAL A 195 -17.69 -22.88 21.25
C VAL A 195 -17.11 -22.70 22.64
N PHE A 196 -16.03 -21.92 22.76
CA PHE A 196 -15.39 -21.59 24.03
C PHE A 196 -14.82 -20.17 23.97
N ALA A 197 -14.86 -19.46 25.09
CA ALA A 197 -14.22 -18.16 25.24
C ALA A 197 -13.91 -17.95 26.71
N SER A 198 -12.67 -17.59 27.03
CA SER A 198 -12.25 -17.26 28.38
C SER A 198 -11.12 -16.24 28.31
N TYR A 199 -11.39 -15.03 28.77
CA TYR A 199 -10.37 -14.08 29.15
C TYR A 199 -9.98 -14.33 30.61
N GLY A 200 -8.78 -14.86 30.83
CA GLY A 200 -8.31 -15.30 32.14
C GLY A 200 -7.22 -16.37 32.02
N ALA A 201 -7.16 -17.29 32.98
CA ALA A 201 -6.13 -18.34 33.06
C ALA A 201 -6.63 -19.71 32.57
N ALA A 202 -7.35 -19.74 31.44
CA ALA A 202 -7.92 -20.98 30.91
C ALA A 202 -6.85 -22.07 30.66
N THR A 203 -7.23 -23.31 30.93
CA THR A 203 -6.38 -24.50 30.85
C THR A 203 -6.91 -25.49 29.82
N GLY A 204 -6.07 -26.46 29.44
CA GLY A 204 -6.40 -27.46 28.41
C GLY A 204 -5.95 -27.05 27.01
N SER A 205 -6.40 -27.82 26.02
CA SER A 205 -6.06 -27.64 24.60
C SER A 205 -7.34 -27.53 23.77
N CYS A 206 -7.20 -27.08 22.52
CA CYS A 206 -8.30 -26.92 21.56
C CYS A 206 -9.25 -28.13 21.54
N GLY A 207 -10.56 -27.92 21.70
CA GLY A 207 -11.57 -28.97 21.82
C GLY A 207 -11.79 -29.49 23.25
N SER A 208 -10.98 -29.05 24.22
CA SER A 208 -11.04 -29.48 25.62
C SER A 208 -10.71 -28.37 26.63
N TYR A 209 -10.81 -27.11 26.20
CA TYR A 209 -10.54 -25.98 27.08
C TYR A 209 -11.48 -25.96 28.28
N LYS A 210 -10.91 -25.57 29.43
CA LYS A 210 -11.62 -25.43 30.70
C LYS A 210 -11.39 -24.05 31.26
N VAL A 211 -12.48 -23.41 31.68
CA VAL A 211 -12.40 -22.19 32.48
C VAL A 211 -11.67 -22.50 33.79
N ALA A 212 -10.79 -21.60 34.21
CA ALA A 212 -10.14 -21.65 35.51
C ALA A 212 -10.85 -20.70 36.48
N SER A 213 -10.39 -20.65 37.74
CA SER A 213 -10.91 -19.69 38.73
C SER A 213 -10.75 -18.24 38.28
N CYS A 214 -9.70 -17.91 37.54
CA CYS A 214 -9.61 -16.66 36.81
C CYS A 214 -10.25 -16.78 35.43
N HIS A 215 -11.45 -16.23 35.28
CA HIS A 215 -12.23 -16.19 34.05
C HIS A 215 -13.23 -15.02 34.07
N ALA A 216 -13.22 -14.17 33.04
CA ALA A 216 -14.23 -13.13 32.88
C ALA A 216 -15.57 -13.73 32.41
N ALA A 217 -16.62 -13.58 33.21
CA ALA A 217 -17.93 -14.17 32.93
C ALA A 217 -18.57 -13.70 31.61
N ASN A 218 -18.20 -12.52 31.12
CA ASN A 218 -18.70 -11.99 29.85
C ASN A 218 -17.89 -12.44 28.62
N SER A 219 -16.86 -13.27 28.79
CA SER A 219 -15.96 -13.69 27.70
C SER A 219 -16.68 -14.24 26.48
N MET A 220 -17.73 -15.04 26.74
CA MET A 220 -18.56 -15.62 25.68
C MET A 220 -19.34 -14.53 24.94
N THR A 221 -20.00 -13.64 25.66
CA THR A 221 -20.83 -12.57 25.11
C THR A 221 -20.02 -11.60 24.25
N VAL A 222 -18.80 -11.25 24.66
CA VAL A 222 -17.90 -10.38 23.87
C VAL A 222 -17.56 -11.05 22.54
N LEU A 223 -17.24 -12.34 22.54
CA LEU A 223 -16.89 -13.06 21.31
C LEU A 223 -18.11 -13.36 20.42
N GLN A 224 -19.34 -13.32 20.95
CA GLN A 224 -20.55 -13.45 20.11
C GLN A 224 -20.64 -12.38 19.03
N ALA A 225 -20.04 -11.20 19.23
CA ALA A 225 -19.96 -10.15 18.21
C ALA A 225 -19.16 -10.55 16.96
N CYS A 226 -18.44 -11.67 17.01
CA CYS A 226 -17.73 -12.25 15.88
C CYS A 226 -18.60 -13.19 15.04
N VAL A 227 -19.72 -13.69 15.56
CA VAL A 227 -20.60 -14.62 14.83
C VAL A 227 -21.23 -13.93 13.60
N GLY A 228 -21.24 -14.62 12.47
CA GLY A 228 -21.70 -14.15 11.16
C GLY A 228 -20.64 -13.41 10.33
N LYS A 229 -19.42 -13.21 10.85
CA LYS A 229 -18.30 -12.55 10.12
C LYS A 229 -17.32 -13.59 9.60
N SER A 230 -16.66 -13.31 8.47
CA SER A 230 -15.55 -14.14 7.96
C SER A 230 -14.26 -13.96 8.78
N SER A 231 -14.11 -12.81 9.45
CA SER A 231 -13.04 -12.54 10.40
C SER A 231 -13.46 -11.49 11.43
N CYS A 232 -12.81 -11.51 12.59
CA CYS A 232 -13.08 -10.67 13.74
C CYS A 232 -11.79 -10.44 14.53
N VAL A 233 -11.59 -9.24 15.04
CA VAL A 233 -10.45 -8.91 15.92
C VAL A 233 -11.00 -8.50 17.28
N ILE A 234 -10.53 -9.15 18.33
CA ILE A 234 -10.90 -8.84 19.72
C ILE A 234 -9.63 -8.53 20.51
N ALA A 235 -9.58 -7.34 21.12
CA ALA A 235 -8.48 -6.96 22.00
C ALA A 235 -8.56 -7.76 23.32
N ALA A 236 -7.50 -8.47 23.67
CA ALA A 236 -7.41 -9.27 24.89
C ALA A 236 -6.98 -8.39 26.09
N ASN A 237 -7.81 -7.41 26.47
CA ASN A 237 -7.52 -6.50 27.57
C ASN A 237 -8.76 -6.28 28.47
N ASN A 238 -8.58 -5.52 29.55
CA ASN A 238 -9.64 -5.29 30.54
C ASN A 238 -10.79 -4.41 30.02
N THR A 239 -10.69 -3.80 28.83
CA THR A 239 -11.72 -2.88 28.31
C THR A 239 -13.01 -3.61 27.95
N PRO A 240 -13.02 -4.66 27.09
CA PRO A 240 -14.25 -5.41 26.81
C PRO A 240 -14.56 -6.50 27.85
N PHE A 241 -13.57 -6.97 28.63
CA PHE A 241 -13.74 -8.13 29.52
C PHE A 241 -13.77 -7.80 31.02
N GLY A 242 -13.40 -6.59 31.44
CA GLY A 242 -13.09 -6.28 32.83
C GLY A 242 -11.82 -6.99 33.32
N ASP A 243 -11.48 -6.83 34.61
CA ASP A 243 -10.38 -7.57 35.24
C ASP A 243 -10.92 -8.70 36.14
N PRO A 244 -10.97 -9.96 35.66
CA PRO A 244 -11.50 -11.07 36.45
C PRO A 244 -10.56 -11.54 37.57
N CYS A 245 -9.28 -11.14 37.55
CA CYS A 245 -8.31 -11.55 38.55
C CYS A 245 -7.09 -10.60 38.56
N GLU A 246 -7.12 -9.64 39.48
CA GLU A 246 -6.07 -8.63 39.61
C GLU A 246 -4.70 -9.27 39.95
N GLY A 247 -3.65 -8.88 39.24
CA GLY A 247 -2.28 -9.36 39.46
C GLY A 247 -1.94 -10.74 38.87
N VAL A 248 -2.89 -11.42 38.23
CA VAL A 248 -2.66 -12.68 37.51
C VAL A 248 -2.58 -12.40 36.01
N GLN A 249 -1.59 -13.00 35.33
CA GLN A 249 -1.43 -12.85 33.89
C GLN A 249 -2.60 -13.52 33.14
N LYS A 250 -3.39 -12.72 32.42
CA LYS A 250 -4.57 -13.20 31.69
C LYS A 250 -4.23 -13.50 30.23
N SER A 251 -5.12 -14.25 29.60
CA SER A 251 -5.08 -14.51 28.16
C SER A 251 -6.49 -14.69 27.64
N LEU A 252 -6.77 -14.22 26.43
CA LEU A 252 -8.00 -14.54 25.72
C LEU A 252 -7.82 -15.88 25.00
N THR A 253 -8.41 -16.93 25.56
CA THR A 253 -8.48 -18.26 24.97
C THR A 253 -9.86 -18.46 24.35
N TYR A 254 -9.93 -18.86 23.09
CA TYR A 254 -11.19 -19.01 22.38
C TYR A 254 -11.20 -20.23 21.47
N GLU A 255 -12.41 -20.67 21.16
CA GLU A 255 -12.73 -21.74 20.23
C GLU A 255 -14.00 -21.36 19.48
N VAL A 256 -13.95 -21.36 18.15
CA VAL A 256 -15.08 -20.98 17.29
C VAL A 256 -15.33 -22.02 16.22
N GLN A 257 -16.58 -22.18 15.83
CA GLN A 257 -16.98 -22.95 14.67
C GLN A 257 -17.25 -22.00 13.51
N CYS A 258 -16.93 -22.46 12.31
CA CYS A 258 -17.25 -21.77 11.08
C CYS A 258 -18.23 -22.61 10.27
N SER A 259 -19.20 -21.94 9.64
CA SER A 259 -20.03 -22.56 8.62
C SER A 259 -20.30 -21.58 7.47
N GLY A 260 -20.60 -22.15 6.31
CA GLY A 260 -20.97 -21.40 5.12
C GLY A 260 -21.60 -22.30 4.09
N THR A 261 -22.31 -21.69 3.15
CA THR A 261 -22.72 -22.36 1.92
C THR A 261 -21.74 -21.94 0.86
N VAL A 262 -20.88 -22.87 0.46
CA VAL A 262 -19.94 -22.61 -0.62
C VAL A 262 -20.42 -23.42 -1.82
N VAL A 263 -20.57 -22.76 -2.97
CA VAL A 263 -20.47 -23.46 -4.26
C VAL A 263 -19.00 -23.86 -4.38
N GLN A 264 -18.65 -25.03 -3.83
CA GLN A 264 -17.29 -25.54 -3.85
C GLN A 264 -16.97 -26.10 -5.25
N PRO A 265 -15.86 -25.70 -5.89
CA PRO A 265 -14.95 -26.71 -6.42
C PRO A 265 -14.43 -27.52 -5.22
N THR A 266 -14.48 -28.84 -5.34
CA THR A 266 -14.18 -29.84 -4.31
C THR A 266 -12.99 -29.47 -3.41
N PRO A 267 -13.10 -29.56 -2.06
CA PRO A 267 -11.97 -29.35 -1.17
C PRO A 267 -10.94 -30.49 -1.33
N THR A 268 -9.69 -30.10 -1.62
CA THR A 268 -8.52 -30.99 -1.48
C THR A 268 -8.33 -31.30 0.01
N PRO A 269 -8.08 -32.57 0.39
CA PRO A 269 -7.79 -32.93 1.77
C PRO A 269 -6.45 -32.33 2.20
N SER A 270 -6.16 -32.30 3.51
CA SER A 270 -4.76 -32.33 3.93
C SER A 270 -4.14 -33.57 3.32
N GLN A 271 -3.38 -33.37 2.27
CA GLN A 271 -2.56 -34.38 1.65
C GLN A 271 -1.20 -33.72 1.57
N GLY A 272 -0.17 -34.53 1.80
CA GLY A 272 1.03 -34.35 1.00
C GLY A 272 0.68 -34.44 -0.49
N PRO A 273 1.53 -35.01 -1.34
CA PRO A 273 1.29 -34.94 -2.78
C PRO A 273 -0.06 -35.58 -3.17
N GLY A 274 -0.98 -34.80 -3.74
CA GLY A 274 -2.00 -35.29 -4.68
C GLY A 274 -3.47 -34.84 -4.51
N SER A 275 -4.02 -34.21 -5.56
CA SER A 275 -5.31 -34.56 -6.25
C SER A 275 -6.19 -33.39 -6.77
N GLY A 276 -5.60 -32.28 -7.18
CA GLY A 276 -5.66 -31.91 -8.60
C GLY A 276 -4.28 -32.20 -9.15
N SER A 277 -4.12 -32.81 -10.32
CA SER A 277 -2.78 -33.18 -10.80
C SER A 277 -2.02 -31.91 -11.19
N TRP A 278 -1.43 -31.26 -10.18
CA TRP A 278 -0.23 -30.45 -10.29
C TRP A 278 0.79 -31.33 -10.99
N THR A 279 0.86 -31.25 -12.31
CA THR A 279 1.76 -32.07 -13.13
C THR A 279 3.11 -31.40 -13.31
N TYR A 280 3.29 -30.15 -12.87
CA TYR A 280 4.52 -29.39 -13.03
C TYR A 280 4.88 -28.56 -11.79
N ASP A 281 6.19 -28.50 -11.52
CA ASP A 281 6.84 -27.38 -10.83
C ASP A 281 7.28 -26.37 -11.90
N LEU A 282 6.90 -25.10 -11.73
CA LEU A 282 7.03 -24.04 -12.74
C LEU A 282 7.81 -22.86 -12.16
N ASP A 283 8.94 -22.54 -12.79
CA ASP A 283 9.77 -21.43 -12.36
C ASP A 283 10.65 -20.88 -13.47
N THR A 284 11.13 -19.65 -13.31
CA THR A 284 12.16 -19.10 -14.19
C THR A 284 13.51 -19.75 -13.92
N ASP A 285 14.38 -19.82 -14.92
CA ASP A 285 15.75 -20.34 -14.75
C ASP A 285 16.70 -19.41 -13.96
N HIS A 286 16.20 -18.27 -13.48
CA HIS A 286 16.90 -17.40 -12.53
C HIS A 286 16.41 -17.63 -11.10
N ALA A 287 17.26 -18.24 -10.28
CA ALA A 287 16.91 -18.75 -8.95
C ALA A 287 16.42 -17.70 -7.93
N ALA A 288 16.76 -16.41 -8.09
CA ALA A 288 16.55 -15.39 -7.05
C ALA A 288 15.58 -14.24 -7.43
N PHE A 289 15.63 -13.68 -8.65
CA PHE A 289 14.87 -12.45 -9.00
C PHE A 289 13.98 -12.51 -10.24
N ALA A 290 14.11 -13.54 -11.08
CA ALA A 290 13.51 -13.52 -12.43
C ALA A 290 13.81 -12.21 -13.21
N LEU A 291 15.02 -11.65 -13.07
CA LEU A 291 15.49 -10.49 -13.83
C LEU A 291 16.41 -10.95 -14.95
N TYR A 292 16.23 -10.40 -16.13
CA TYR A 292 16.98 -10.72 -17.33
C TYR A 292 17.56 -9.45 -17.93
N ALA A 293 18.75 -9.53 -18.52
CA ALA A 293 19.26 -8.42 -19.32
C ALA A 293 18.55 -8.39 -20.69
N LEU A 294 18.55 -7.23 -21.34
CA LEU A 294 18.09 -7.13 -22.72
C LEU A 294 18.88 -8.10 -23.62
N ASN A 295 18.15 -8.92 -24.37
CA ASN A 295 18.66 -10.01 -25.23
C ASN A 295 19.33 -11.17 -24.49
N ASP A 296 19.13 -11.29 -23.17
CA ASP A 296 19.62 -12.41 -22.39
C ASP A 296 18.89 -13.71 -22.74
N SER A 297 19.56 -14.85 -22.60
CA SER A 297 18.91 -16.15 -22.77
C SER A 297 18.18 -16.52 -21.48
N GLY A 298 16.87 -16.30 -21.44
CA GLY A 298 16.01 -16.68 -20.31
C GLY A 298 15.03 -17.79 -20.65
N ALA A 299 14.63 -18.57 -19.66
CA ALA A 299 13.60 -19.59 -19.84
C ALA A 299 12.66 -19.73 -18.64
N LEU A 300 11.41 -20.06 -18.93
CA LEU A 300 10.55 -20.76 -17.99
C LEU A 300 10.91 -22.25 -18.05
N VAL A 301 11.12 -22.85 -16.89
CA VAL A 301 11.38 -24.28 -16.71
C VAL A 301 10.13 -24.92 -16.10
N ALA A 302 9.63 -25.95 -16.77
CA ALA A 302 8.53 -26.77 -16.29
C ALA A 302 9.05 -28.18 -16.00
N THR A 303 9.06 -28.57 -14.73
CA THR A 303 9.52 -29.87 -14.27
C THR A 303 8.32 -30.77 -13.97
N PRO A 304 8.09 -31.84 -14.75
CA PRO A 304 7.00 -32.76 -14.47
C PRO A 304 7.08 -33.34 -13.06
N THR A 305 5.96 -33.35 -12.33
CA THR A 305 5.80 -34.02 -11.03
C THR A 305 5.24 -35.44 -11.18
N SER A 306 4.82 -35.83 -12.38
CA SER A 306 4.30 -37.16 -12.72
C SER A 306 4.74 -37.61 -14.11
N SER A 307 4.96 -38.92 -14.28
CA SER A 307 5.32 -39.53 -15.57
C SER A 307 4.23 -39.31 -16.62
N GLY A 308 4.63 -38.98 -17.86
CA GLY A 308 3.70 -38.80 -19.00
C GLY A 308 3.02 -37.44 -19.10
N ALA A 309 3.39 -36.46 -18.27
CA ALA A 309 2.86 -35.10 -18.37
C ALA A 309 3.23 -34.43 -19.71
N LYS A 310 2.22 -33.86 -20.38
CA LYS A 310 2.37 -33.09 -21.63
C LYS A 310 2.53 -31.60 -21.34
N PRO A 311 3.36 -30.86 -22.10
CA PRO A 311 3.61 -29.45 -21.80
C PRO A 311 2.34 -28.61 -22.00
N TYR A 312 2.15 -27.62 -21.15
CA TYR A 312 1.09 -26.62 -21.31
C TYR A 312 1.50 -25.53 -22.30
N ALA A 313 0.52 -24.93 -22.97
CA ALA A 313 0.75 -23.73 -23.77
C ALA A 313 0.71 -22.49 -22.87
N PHE A 314 1.72 -21.63 -23.02
CA PHE A 314 1.82 -20.36 -22.30
C PHE A 314 1.92 -19.19 -23.27
N ALA A 315 1.60 -18.01 -22.79
CA ALA A 315 1.90 -16.75 -23.46
C ALA A 315 2.44 -15.74 -22.46
N VAL A 316 3.20 -14.80 -22.99
CA VAL A 316 3.73 -13.65 -22.26
C VAL A 316 2.79 -12.47 -22.47
N TYR A 317 2.48 -11.78 -21.37
CA TYR A 317 1.65 -10.60 -21.32
C TYR A 317 2.45 -9.45 -20.72
N ASN A 318 2.17 -8.22 -21.15
CA ASN A 318 2.67 -7.02 -20.48
C ASN A 318 1.83 -6.69 -19.24
N GLU A 319 2.23 -5.64 -18.51
CA GLU A 319 1.58 -5.12 -17.30
C GLU A 319 0.13 -4.66 -17.49
N PHE A 320 -0.32 -4.51 -18.75
CA PHE A 320 -1.69 -4.16 -19.10
C PHE A 320 -2.51 -5.35 -19.61
N GLY A 321 -1.97 -6.57 -19.51
CA GLY A 321 -2.65 -7.79 -19.96
C GLY A 321 -2.69 -7.96 -21.47
N LYS A 322 -1.87 -7.23 -22.24
CA LYS A 322 -1.73 -7.40 -23.69
C LYS A 322 -0.73 -8.51 -23.99
N VAL A 323 -1.10 -9.43 -24.87
CA VAL A 323 -0.21 -10.51 -25.34
C VAL A 323 1.00 -9.93 -26.07
N VAL A 324 2.18 -10.39 -25.67
CA VAL A 324 3.50 -10.04 -26.24
C VAL A 324 3.98 -11.14 -27.18
N ALA A 325 3.98 -12.39 -26.71
CA ALA A 325 4.42 -13.54 -27.50
C ALA A 325 3.84 -14.86 -26.96
N PRO A 326 3.52 -15.83 -27.82
CA PRO A 326 3.28 -17.21 -27.38
C PRO A 326 4.60 -17.85 -26.94
N LEU A 327 4.52 -18.85 -26.06
CA LEU A 327 5.66 -19.65 -25.61
C LEU A 327 5.50 -21.10 -26.06
N SER A 328 6.58 -21.64 -26.63
CA SER A 328 6.64 -23.02 -27.10
C SER A 328 7.59 -23.85 -26.23
N ALA A 329 7.14 -25.04 -25.86
CA ALA A 329 7.92 -25.97 -25.05
C ALA A 329 9.00 -26.68 -25.87
N THR A 330 10.22 -26.74 -25.34
CA THR A 330 11.31 -27.59 -25.82
C THR A 330 11.60 -28.66 -24.77
N ALA A 331 11.37 -29.93 -25.10
CA ALA A 331 11.70 -31.05 -24.22
C ALA A 331 13.22 -31.15 -23.99
N GLN A 332 13.62 -31.43 -22.76
CA GLN A 332 15.01 -31.59 -22.35
C GLN A 332 15.34 -33.05 -22.03
N ALA A 333 16.62 -33.42 -22.12
CA ALA A 333 17.07 -34.80 -21.85
C ALA A 333 16.77 -35.28 -20.42
N ASN A 334 16.68 -34.36 -19.45
CA ASN A 334 16.34 -34.66 -18.05
C ASN A 334 14.82 -34.77 -17.79
N GLY A 335 14.00 -34.77 -18.84
CA GLY A 335 12.53 -34.88 -18.73
C GLY A 335 11.82 -33.56 -18.40
N THR A 336 12.53 -32.43 -18.26
CA THR A 336 11.91 -31.10 -18.11
C THR A 336 11.53 -30.49 -19.46
N TYR A 337 10.69 -29.46 -19.44
CA TYR A 337 10.42 -28.61 -20.60
C TYR A 337 10.95 -27.20 -20.36
N ARG A 338 11.59 -26.62 -21.38
CA ARG A 338 12.05 -25.21 -21.38
C ARG A 338 11.24 -24.39 -22.38
N TYR A 339 10.83 -23.21 -21.97
CA TYR A 339 10.18 -22.21 -22.82
C TYR A 339 11.06 -20.98 -22.87
N ALA A 340 11.58 -20.63 -24.05
CA ALA A 340 12.41 -19.44 -24.20
C ALA A 340 11.60 -18.18 -23.91
N LEU A 341 12.08 -17.34 -22.99
CA LEU A 341 11.42 -16.08 -22.66
C LEU A 341 11.84 -15.00 -23.65
N PRO A 342 10.90 -14.16 -24.14
CA PRO A 342 11.24 -13.00 -24.94
C PRO A 342 11.94 -11.96 -24.06
N THR A 343 13.21 -11.69 -24.38
CA THR A 343 14.07 -10.71 -23.71
C THR A 343 14.53 -9.58 -24.63
N SER A 344 13.99 -9.49 -25.86
CA SER A 344 14.36 -8.47 -26.86
C SER A 344 13.78 -7.09 -26.61
N ARG A 345 12.98 -6.93 -25.56
CA ARG A 345 12.35 -5.67 -25.16
C ARG A 345 12.46 -5.49 -23.65
N LEU A 346 12.75 -4.27 -23.20
CA LEU A 346 12.71 -3.91 -21.78
C LEU A 346 11.27 -3.92 -21.27
N GLY A 347 11.05 -4.34 -20.03
CA GLY A 347 9.73 -4.32 -19.45
C GLY A 347 9.51 -5.30 -18.32
N TYR A 348 8.29 -5.29 -17.81
CA TYR A 348 7.74 -6.29 -16.93
C TYR A 348 6.83 -7.22 -17.72
N PHE A 349 6.85 -8.50 -17.37
CA PHE A 349 6.12 -9.52 -18.11
C PHE A 349 5.48 -10.56 -17.19
N GLU A 350 4.28 -10.98 -17.54
CA GLU A 350 3.53 -12.04 -16.90
C GLU A 350 3.43 -13.24 -17.84
N ILE A 351 3.80 -14.43 -17.37
CA ILE A 351 3.62 -15.68 -18.09
C ILE A 351 2.35 -16.33 -17.57
N LYS A 352 1.38 -16.53 -18.47
CA LYS A 352 0.08 -17.14 -18.14
C LYS A 352 -0.20 -18.29 -19.09
N PRO A 353 -0.87 -19.35 -18.63
CA PRO A 353 -1.32 -20.42 -19.52
C PRO A 353 -2.37 -19.86 -20.49
N THR A 354 -2.33 -20.29 -21.75
CA THR A 354 -3.31 -19.88 -22.77
C THR A 354 -4.58 -20.71 -22.73
N GLU A 355 -4.56 -21.81 -21.98
CA GLU A 355 -5.65 -22.78 -21.86
C GLU A 355 -5.78 -23.26 -20.42
N GLY A 356 -6.97 -23.74 -20.04
CA GLY A 356 -7.24 -24.21 -18.69
C GLY A 356 -7.40 -23.09 -17.65
N ASN A 357 -7.62 -23.48 -16.39
CA ASN A 357 -7.76 -22.53 -15.30
C ASN A 357 -6.38 -22.09 -14.78
N ALA A 358 -5.99 -20.85 -15.09
CA ALA A 358 -4.68 -20.32 -14.73
C ALA A 358 -4.37 -20.42 -13.23
N ALA A 359 -5.33 -20.15 -12.35
CA ALA A 359 -5.14 -20.21 -10.90
C ALA A 359 -4.90 -21.64 -10.38
N VAL A 360 -5.36 -22.65 -11.12
CA VAL A 360 -5.12 -24.06 -10.82
C VAL A 360 -3.76 -24.51 -11.36
N LEU A 361 -3.30 -23.94 -12.48
CA LEU A 361 -2.02 -24.30 -13.11
C LEU A 361 -0.83 -23.60 -12.47
N ILE A 362 -1.03 -22.39 -11.96
CA ILE A 362 -0.02 -21.60 -11.28
C ILE A 362 -0.66 -21.11 -9.97
N PRO A 363 -0.29 -21.65 -8.80
CA PRO A 363 -0.94 -21.31 -7.55
C PRO A 363 -0.33 -19.99 -7.05
N ALA A 364 -1.04 -19.33 -6.14
CA ALA A 364 -0.43 -18.24 -5.40
C ALA A 364 0.72 -18.79 -4.55
N ILE A 365 1.81 -18.03 -4.43
CA ILE A 365 2.94 -18.39 -3.58
C ILE A 365 3.48 -17.15 -2.88
N GLY A 366 3.58 -17.23 -1.55
CA GLY A 366 3.84 -16.07 -0.70
C GLY A 366 2.85 -14.94 -1.00
N SER A 367 3.36 -13.82 -1.49
CA SER A 367 2.59 -12.63 -1.89
C SER A 367 2.27 -12.56 -3.39
N ARG A 368 2.84 -13.45 -4.22
CA ARG A 368 2.56 -13.48 -5.65
C ARG A 368 1.16 -14.09 -5.90
N PRO A 369 0.26 -13.38 -6.61
CA PRO A 369 -1.06 -13.92 -6.95
C PRO A 369 -0.99 -15.20 -7.80
N ALA A 370 -2.05 -16.01 -7.71
CA ALA A 370 -2.23 -17.19 -8.56
C ALA A 370 -2.41 -16.79 -10.04
N GLY A 371 -2.11 -17.71 -10.94
CA GLY A 371 -2.35 -17.57 -12.37
C GLY A 371 -1.20 -16.95 -13.17
N MET A 372 -0.08 -16.60 -12.53
CA MET A 372 1.05 -15.98 -13.22
C MET A 372 2.41 -16.31 -12.62
N ILE A 373 3.41 -16.46 -13.49
CA ILE A 373 4.83 -16.28 -13.18
C ILE A 373 5.24 -14.90 -13.72
N THR A 374 6.10 -14.17 -13.02
CA THR A 374 6.52 -12.84 -13.46
C THR A 374 8.03 -12.80 -13.69
N TYR A 375 8.45 -12.03 -14.69
CA TYR A 375 9.85 -11.71 -14.93
C TYR A 375 9.98 -10.28 -15.43
N ALA A 376 11.17 -9.70 -15.34
CA ALA A 376 11.44 -8.39 -15.90
C ALA A 376 12.73 -8.40 -16.72
N VAL A 377 12.71 -7.65 -17.83
CA VAL A 377 13.85 -7.43 -18.69
C VAL A 377 14.33 -6.01 -18.50
N LEU A 378 15.55 -5.88 -17.98
CA LEU A 378 16.17 -4.61 -17.65
C LEU A 378 17.35 -4.34 -18.58
N LYS A 379 17.79 -3.09 -18.67
CA LYS A 379 19.12 -2.80 -19.22
C LYS A 379 20.14 -3.55 -18.34
N GLY A 380 21.28 -3.94 -18.92
CA GLY A 380 22.29 -4.74 -18.22
C GLY A 380 22.70 -4.15 -16.85
N LYS A 381 23.32 -5.00 -16.02
CA LYS A 381 23.77 -4.64 -14.67
C LYS A 381 24.75 -3.47 -14.69
N GLU A 382 24.48 -2.46 -13.89
CA GLU A 382 25.35 -1.30 -13.77
C GLU A 382 26.54 -1.62 -12.87
N ALA A 383 27.76 -1.44 -13.37
CA ALA A 383 28.97 -1.68 -12.58
C ALA A 383 29.29 -0.52 -11.63
N ASN A 384 28.79 0.68 -11.92
CA ASN A 384 29.08 1.93 -11.22
C ASN A 384 27.83 2.83 -11.12
N PRO A 385 26.80 2.41 -10.36
CA PRO A 385 25.56 3.17 -10.17
C PRO A 385 25.73 4.59 -9.64
N SER A 386 26.83 4.90 -8.93
CA SER A 386 27.09 6.26 -8.45
C SER A 386 28.07 7.08 -9.28
N ALA A 387 28.51 6.58 -10.44
CA ALA A 387 29.49 7.25 -11.29
C ALA A 387 30.73 7.76 -10.51
N ASP A 388 31.41 6.85 -9.81
CA ASP A 388 32.55 7.14 -8.93
C ASP A 388 32.19 8.08 -7.77
N PHE A 389 31.08 7.74 -7.09
CA PHE A 389 30.58 8.44 -5.91
C PHE A 389 30.18 9.91 -6.17
N GLN A 390 29.90 10.28 -7.42
CA GLN A 390 29.48 11.62 -7.84
C GLN A 390 27.97 11.75 -8.00
N ASP A 391 27.30 10.65 -8.31
CA ASP A 391 25.89 10.57 -8.57
C ASP A 391 25.20 9.74 -7.49
N GLU A 392 24.32 10.39 -6.75
CA GLU A 392 23.73 9.82 -5.56
C GLU A 392 22.37 10.42 -5.37
N PHE A 393 21.35 9.58 -5.46
CA PHE A 393 20.00 10.04 -5.24
C PHE A 393 19.08 8.88 -4.87
N THR A 394 19.21 7.75 -5.54
CA THR A 394 18.26 6.65 -5.37
C THR A 394 18.83 5.57 -4.47
N SER A 395 18.09 5.25 -3.42
CA SER A 395 18.36 4.20 -2.45
C SER A 395 17.18 3.23 -2.38
N VAL A 396 17.37 2.10 -1.73
CA VAL A 396 16.27 1.21 -1.34
C VAL A 396 16.54 0.70 0.07
N GLN A 397 15.49 0.51 0.85
CA GLN A 397 15.59 -0.18 2.12
C GLN A 397 15.19 -1.66 1.94
N GLY A 398 15.86 -2.53 2.68
CA GLY A 398 15.82 -3.97 2.43
C GLY A 398 16.57 -4.76 3.50
N THR A 399 16.20 -6.01 3.71
CA THR A 399 16.88 -6.92 4.64
C THR A 399 18.17 -7.52 4.10
N THR A 400 18.42 -7.42 2.79
CA THR A 400 19.39 -8.27 2.11
C THR A 400 20.82 -7.78 2.11
N LEU A 401 21.07 -6.58 2.61
CA LEU A 401 22.40 -6.16 3.07
C LEU A 401 22.41 -5.74 4.55
N GLU A 402 21.25 -5.46 5.17
CA GLU A 402 21.17 -5.16 6.60
C GLU A 402 21.51 -6.38 7.47
N ALA A 403 21.16 -7.60 7.03
CA ALA A 403 21.42 -8.83 7.79
C ALA A 403 22.82 -9.46 7.56
N GLY A 404 23.76 -8.76 6.89
CA GLY A 404 25.12 -9.26 6.63
C GLY A 404 25.23 -10.48 5.71
N ALA A 405 24.10 -11.00 5.21
CA ALA A 405 24.03 -12.14 4.31
C ALA A 405 23.39 -11.72 2.99
N ASP A 406 24.12 -11.95 1.91
CA ASP A 406 23.76 -11.57 0.56
C ASP A 406 22.68 -12.49 -0.05
N TYR A 407 21.56 -12.68 0.65
CA TYR A 407 20.50 -13.63 0.27
C TYR A 407 19.85 -13.28 -1.08
N LEU A 408 19.93 -12.02 -1.47
CA LEU A 408 19.39 -11.49 -2.72
C LEU A 408 20.48 -10.98 -3.69
N GLY A 409 21.77 -11.23 -3.43
CA GLY A 409 22.83 -10.76 -4.31
C GLY A 409 22.99 -9.23 -4.33
N SER A 410 24.10 -8.72 -3.86
CA SER A 410 24.53 -7.32 -3.90
C SER A 410 24.60 -6.79 -5.34
N GLY A 411 24.67 -7.71 -6.30
CA GLY A 411 24.51 -7.43 -7.71
C GLY A 411 23.15 -6.85 -8.11
N THR A 412 22.08 -7.19 -7.40
CA THR A 412 20.72 -6.77 -7.71
C THR A 412 20.54 -5.27 -7.51
N TYR A 413 21.06 -4.70 -6.42
CA TYR A 413 20.94 -3.26 -6.17
C TYR A 413 21.64 -2.42 -7.23
N SER A 414 22.85 -2.81 -7.61
CA SER A 414 23.57 -2.19 -8.73
C SER A 414 22.84 -2.38 -10.06
N TRP A 415 22.12 -3.49 -10.25
CA TRP A 415 21.34 -3.72 -11.47
C TRP A 415 20.09 -2.84 -11.55
N LEU A 416 19.50 -2.50 -10.40
CA LEU A 416 18.37 -1.58 -10.29
C LEU A 416 18.80 -0.10 -10.31
N GLY A 417 20.11 0.18 -10.37
CA GLY A 417 20.64 1.54 -10.45
C GLY A 417 20.61 2.27 -9.10
N TYR A 418 20.57 1.55 -7.96
CA TYR A 418 20.68 2.21 -6.66
C TYR A 418 22.12 2.63 -6.41
N SER A 419 22.33 3.91 -6.14
CA SER A 419 23.63 4.52 -5.84
C SER A 419 23.95 4.50 -4.35
N THR A 420 22.95 4.33 -3.50
CA THR A 420 23.09 4.32 -2.04
C THR A 420 22.33 3.17 -1.39
N TYR A 421 22.72 2.78 -0.17
CA TYR A 421 22.03 1.75 0.61
C TYR A 421 22.33 1.86 2.12
N GLY A 422 21.39 1.50 2.99
CA GLY A 422 21.52 1.58 4.46
C GLY A 422 22.24 0.38 5.09
N THR A 423 22.94 0.58 6.21
CA THR A 423 23.54 -0.53 6.95
C THR A 423 23.43 -0.34 8.45
N SER A 424 22.92 -1.37 9.12
CA SER A 424 22.89 -1.50 10.58
C SER A 424 24.14 -2.15 11.14
N TYR A 425 25.08 -2.59 10.29
CA TYR A 425 26.22 -3.41 10.72
C TYR A 425 27.04 -2.75 11.85
N TYR A 426 27.11 -1.41 11.86
CA TYR A 426 27.81 -0.60 12.87
C TYR A 426 26.91 -0.13 14.04
N SER A 427 25.68 -0.60 14.12
CA SER A 427 24.75 -0.25 15.18
C SER A 427 25.18 -0.84 16.52
N TRP A 428 24.76 -0.22 17.63
CA TRP A 428 25.15 -0.68 18.95
C TRP A 428 24.50 -2.03 19.29
N ARG A 429 23.27 -2.25 18.80
CA ARG A 429 22.56 -3.52 18.94
C ARG A 429 23.35 -4.69 18.36
N ASP A 430 23.80 -4.56 17.11
CA ASP A 430 24.46 -5.65 16.40
C ASP A 430 25.91 -5.84 16.92
N CYS A 431 26.57 -4.76 17.35
CA CYS A 431 27.92 -4.82 17.93
C CYS A 431 27.96 -5.42 19.35
N SER A 432 26.98 -5.10 20.19
CA SER A 432 27.00 -5.44 21.61
C SER A 432 25.66 -6.01 22.06
N PRO A 433 25.30 -7.24 21.66
CA PRO A 433 24.04 -7.86 22.04
C PRO A 433 23.94 -8.15 23.56
N ASN A 434 25.06 -8.19 24.28
CA ASN A 434 25.13 -8.48 25.72
C ASN A 434 25.98 -7.45 26.48
N GLU A 435 25.53 -7.02 27.67
CA GLU A 435 26.24 -6.02 28.48
C GLU A 435 27.58 -6.52 29.05
N ALA A 436 27.66 -7.79 29.48
CA ALA A 436 28.83 -8.35 30.14
C ALA A 436 30.02 -8.56 29.19
N SER A 437 29.75 -8.79 27.89
CA SER A 437 30.75 -9.03 26.85
C SER A 437 30.83 -7.91 25.80
N ALA A 438 30.11 -6.81 25.99
CA ALA A 438 29.88 -5.75 24.99
C ALA A 438 31.13 -5.35 24.19
N SER A 439 32.25 -5.04 24.87
CA SER A 439 33.49 -4.61 24.19
C SER A 439 34.15 -5.72 23.37
N ALA A 440 34.15 -6.96 23.86
CA ALA A 440 34.78 -8.09 23.17
C ALA A 440 33.93 -8.56 21.98
N ASP A 441 32.61 -8.63 22.16
CA ASP A 441 31.68 -8.95 21.07
C ASP A 441 31.73 -7.89 19.98
N CYS A 442 31.81 -6.62 20.37
CA CYS A 442 31.88 -5.51 19.43
C CYS A 442 33.20 -5.52 18.64
N GLN A 443 34.32 -5.84 19.30
CA GLN A 443 35.59 -6.05 18.61
C GLN A 443 35.55 -7.21 17.60
N LYS A 444 34.99 -8.34 18.02
CA LYS A 444 34.85 -9.52 17.16
C LYS A 444 33.92 -9.26 15.98
N HIS A 445 32.77 -8.65 16.23
CA HIS A 445 31.80 -8.29 15.21
C HIS A 445 32.46 -7.37 14.18
N MET A 446 33.13 -6.30 14.62
CA MET A 446 33.77 -5.32 13.72
C MET A 446 35.01 -5.80 12.96
N ALA A 447 35.59 -6.94 13.35
CA ALA A 447 36.85 -7.45 12.78
C ALA A 447 36.74 -7.76 11.28
N ASP A 448 35.56 -8.16 10.80
CA ASP A 448 35.32 -8.53 9.40
C ASP A 448 33.98 -7.97 8.90
N ASP A 449 34.01 -6.77 8.30
CA ASP A 449 32.85 -6.17 7.60
C ASP A 449 32.77 -6.75 6.19
N PRO A 450 31.83 -7.67 5.92
CA PRO A 450 31.77 -8.37 4.65
C PRO A 450 31.22 -7.48 3.52
N VAL A 451 30.58 -6.34 3.84
CA VAL A 451 29.88 -5.50 2.86
C VAL A 451 30.69 -4.28 2.41
N ALA A 452 31.74 -3.89 3.13
CA ALA A 452 32.61 -2.77 2.73
C ALA A 452 33.20 -2.93 1.32
N ASN A 453 33.63 -4.16 0.96
CA ASN A 453 34.17 -4.43 -0.38
C ASN A 453 33.10 -4.34 -1.47
N ILE A 454 31.85 -4.64 -1.16
CA ILE A 454 30.72 -4.46 -2.08
C ILE A 454 30.55 -2.96 -2.38
N TYR A 455 30.47 -2.10 -1.36
CA TYR A 455 30.37 -0.65 -1.55
C TYR A 455 31.53 -0.09 -2.38
N LYS A 456 32.75 -0.57 -2.13
CA LYS A 456 33.95 -0.16 -2.88
C LYS A 456 33.90 -0.58 -4.34
N THR A 457 33.62 -1.85 -4.61
CA THR A 457 33.70 -2.42 -5.97
C THR A 457 32.51 -2.06 -6.83
N LYS A 458 31.33 -1.89 -6.23
CA LYS A 458 30.10 -1.43 -6.89
C LYS A 458 29.97 0.07 -6.91
N LYS A 459 30.88 0.81 -6.29
CA LYS A 459 30.81 2.28 -6.20
C LYS A 459 29.43 2.71 -5.67
N MET A 460 29.11 2.27 -4.47
CA MET A 460 27.87 2.65 -3.78
C MET A 460 28.21 3.39 -2.49
N ILE A 461 27.33 4.28 -2.05
CA ILE A 461 27.54 5.11 -0.86
C ILE A 461 26.63 4.62 0.27
N PRO A 462 27.20 4.08 1.37
CA PRO A 462 26.43 3.58 2.50
C PRO A 462 25.76 4.72 3.29
N LEU A 463 24.63 4.39 3.91
CA LEU A 463 23.98 5.14 4.97
C LEU A 463 24.16 4.36 6.28
N PHE A 464 24.93 4.88 7.23
CA PHE A 464 25.21 4.22 8.50
C PHE A 464 24.11 4.54 9.53
N TYR A 465 23.38 3.53 9.97
CA TYR A 465 22.36 3.66 11.02
C TYR A 465 22.97 3.59 12.41
N MET A 466 22.83 4.67 13.19
CA MET A 466 23.35 4.80 14.55
C MET A 466 22.25 4.71 15.62
N ASN A 467 21.01 4.42 15.21
CA ASN A 467 19.81 4.53 16.04
C ASN A 467 19.37 3.22 16.73
N GLU A 468 20.06 2.10 16.51
CA GLU A 468 19.66 0.82 17.09
C GLU A 468 20.48 0.50 18.32
N TYR A 469 19.82 0.57 19.48
CA TYR A 469 20.41 0.28 20.77
C TYR A 469 20.11 -1.16 21.19
N PRO A 470 21.03 -1.85 21.90
CA PRO A 470 20.73 -3.15 22.47
C PRO A 470 19.74 -2.99 23.64
N LEU A 471 18.88 -3.98 23.85
CA LEU A 471 17.84 -3.95 24.90
C LEU A 471 18.40 -3.65 26.30
N TRP A 472 19.58 -4.18 26.62
CA TRP A 472 20.21 -3.94 27.92
C TRP A 472 20.63 -2.48 28.13
N ALA A 473 20.83 -1.69 27.07
CA ALA A 473 21.32 -0.32 27.15
C ALA A 473 20.22 0.74 27.31
N VAL A 474 18.95 0.33 27.29
CA VAL A 474 17.81 1.25 27.41
C VAL A 474 16.92 0.89 28.59
N ALA A 475 16.10 1.84 29.04
CA ALA A 475 15.07 1.61 30.06
C ALA A 475 13.72 1.25 29.41
N SER A 476 13.70 0.18 28.63
CA SER A 476 12.47 -0.29 27.95
C SER A 476 11.47 -0.91 28.93
N THR A 477 10.19 -0.60 28.76
CA THR A 477 9.08 -1.19 29.54
C THR A 477 8.27 -2.24 28.76
N ASN A 478 8.51 -2.37 27.46
CA ASN A 478 7.74 -3.24 26.55
C ASN A 478 8.60 -4.32 25.86
N GLY A 479 9.86 -4.47 26.26
CA GLY A 479 10.79 -5.43 25.65
C GLY A 479 11.32 -5.01 24.27
N SER A 480 11.13 -3.75 23.88
CA SER A 480 11.70 -3.17 22.66
C SER A 480 12.67 -2.03 23.00
N ALA A 481 13.82 -1.98 22.32
CA ALA A 481 14.76 -0.87 22.46
C ALA A 481 14.34 0.38 21.67
N PHE A 482 13.35 0.21 20.79
CA PHE A 482 12.90 1.23 19.86
C PHE A 482 12.38 2.47 20.59
N GLY A 483 12.89 3.64 20.20
CA GLY A 483 12.45 4.95 20.70
C GLY A 483 12.88 5.30 22.12
N TYR A 484 13.62 4.44 22.81
CA TYR A 484 14.13 4.74 24.15
C TYR A 484 15.54 5.35 24.08
N PRO A 485 15.84 6.38 24.90
CA PRO A 485 17.19 6.89 25.03
C PRO A 485 18.11 5.87 25.72
N PRO A 486 19.43 5.94 25.48
CA PRO A 486 20.40 5.21 26.29
C PRO A 486 20.26 5.54 27.79
N LYS A 487 20.26 4.51 28.64
CA LYS A 487 20.26 4.69 30.10
C LYS A 487 21.60 5.26 30.61
N ASP A 488 22.68 5.05 29.84
CA ASP A 488 24.02 5.56 30.09
C ASP A 488 24.61 6.15 28.81
N MET A 489 24.65 7.48 28.76
CA MET A 489 25.16 8.25 27.62
C MET A 489 26.67 8.09 27.42
N ASN A 490 27.43 7.74 28.46
CA ASN A 490 28.87 7.50 28.32
C ASN A 490 29.13 6.18 27.59
N LYS A 491 28.30 5.16 27.80
CA LYS A 491 28.40 3.91 27.03
C LYS A 491 28.04 4.12 25.56
N TRP A 492 27.03 4.95 25.28
CA TRP A 492 26.71 5.35 23.90
C TRP A 492 27.87 6.07 23.23
N LYS A 493 28.46 7.05 23.92
CA LYS A 493 29.67 7.74 23.45
C LYS A 493 30.82 6.78 23.19
N ALA A 494 31.09 5.85 24.12
CA ALA A 494 32.17 4.87 23.98
C ALA A 494 31.98 3.96 22.75
N HIS A 495 30.75 3.56 22.45
CA HIS A 495 30.43 2.85 21.20
C HIS A 495 30.83 3.69 19.97
N LEU A 496 30.40 4.95 19.91
CA LEU A 496 30.73 5.86 18.81
C LEU A 496 32.24 6.12 18.68
N GLU A 497 32.95 6.32 19.80
CA GLU A 497 34.41 6.51 19.81
C GLU A 497 35.16 5.28 19.29
N TYR A 498 34.56 4.09 19.39
CA TYR A 498 35.10 2.86 18.85
C TYR A 498 34.77 2.66 17.35
N VAL A 499 33.50 2.82 16.96
CA VAL A 499 33.07 2.45 15.59
C VAL A 499 33.38 3.51 14.53
N VAL A 500 33.32 4.81 14.85
CA VAL A 500 33.51 5.88 13.85
C VAL A 500 34.92 5.87 13.24
N PRO A 501 36.02 5.72 14.00
CA PRO A 501 37.35 5.58 13.42
C PRO A 501 37.48 4.37 12.48
N LEU A 502 36.86 3.24 12.83
CA LEU A 502 36.87 2.02 12.02
C LEU A 502 36.11 2.23 10.70
N ILE A 503 34.92 2.83 10.77
CA ILE A 503 34.16 3.23 9.57
C ILE A 503 35.00 4.16 8.70
N THR A 504 35.65 5.16 9.31
CA THR A 504 36.47 6.15 8.59
C THR A 504 37.61 5.48 7.84
N GLN A 505 38.36 4.60 8.51
CA GLN A 505 39.47 3.87 7.94
C GLN A 505 39.01 2.92 6.83
N ARG A 506 37.98 2.10 7.08
CA ARG A 506 37.53 1.05 6.16
C ARG A 506 36.86 1.63 4.91
N TYR A 507 36.15 2.75 5.06
CA TYR A 507 35.45 3.45 3.99
C TYR A 507 36.19 4.71 3.51
N GLN A 508 37.53 4.76 3.64
CA GLN A 508 38.36 5.90 3.19
C GLN A 508 38.32 6.17 1.67
N PHE A 509 37.74 5.27 0.89
CA PHE A 509 37.54 5.45 -0.55
C PHE A 509 36.32 6.34 -0.88
N LEU A 510 35.48 6.65 0.11
CA LEU A 510 34.32 7.53 -0.07
C LEU A 510 34.73 9.00 0.08
N PRO A 511 34.12 9.91 -0.69
CA PRO A 511 34.34 11.35 -0.51
C PRO A 511 33.80 11.86 0.84
N PHE A 512 32.75 11.24 1.37
CA PHE A 512 32.14 11.54 2.67
C PHE A 512 31.31 10.34 3.16
N ARG A 513 30.80 10.39 4.40
CA ARG A 513 30.02 9.30 5.02
C ARG A 513 28.78 9.86 5.71
N ARG A 514 27.65 9.15 5.61
CA ARG A 514 26.36 9.57 6.18
C ARG A 514 26.03 8.77 7.42
N TYR A 515 25.70 9.47 8.50
CA TYR A 515 25.32 8.88 9.78
C TYR A 515 23.92 9.34 10.15
N GLN A 516 22.96 8.42 10.19
CA GLN A 516 21.60 8.70 10.66
C GLN A 516 21.50 8.38 12.16
N ILE A 517 21.19 9.40 12.96
CA ILE A 517 21.30 9.29 14.43
C ILE A 517 20.05 8.70 15.07
N THR A 518 18.86 9.00 14.56
CA THR A 518 17.58 8.50 15.08
C THR A 518 16.74 7.87 13.97
N TRP A 519 15.72 7.12 14.37
CA TRP A 519 14.74 6.51 13.48
C TRP A 519 13.34 6.81 14.01
N GLU A 520 12.58 7.58 13.24
CA GLU A 520 11.19 7.93 13.52
C GLU A 520 10.90 8.33 14.98
N PRO A 521 11.64 9.29 15.57
CA PRO A 521 11.49 9.62 16.98
C PRO A 521 10.25 10.50 17.24
N ASN A 522 9.08 10.08 16.76
CA ASN A 522 7.83 10.82 16.92
C ASN A 522 7.39 10.77 18.40
N ASP A 523 6.98 11.91 18.96
CA ASP A 523 6.53 12.00 20.35
C ASP A 523 5.41 10.98 20.63
N GLY A 524 5.57 10.14 21.67
CA GLY A 524 4.53 9.22 22.14
C GLY A 524 4.41 7.90 21.38
N TRP A 525 5.14 7.71 20.26
CA TRP A 525 5.15 6.44 19.51
C TRP A 525 6.56 5.93 19.20
N GLY A 526 7.46 6.83 18.80
CA GLY A 526 8.85 6.50 18.44
C GLY A 526 9.90 7.20 19.27
N TRP A 527 9.49 8.03 20.23
CA TRP A 527 10.37 8.63 21.23
C TRP A 527 9.72 8.67 22.61
N TYR A 528 10.42 8.09 23.59
CA TYR A 528 9.98 7.97 24.99
C TYR A 528 10.89 8.72 25.98
N GLY A 529 11.89 9.46 25.50
CA GLY A 529 12.79 10.27 26.33
C GLY A 529 12.37 11.74 26.46
N THR A 530 13.16 12.54 27.17
CA THR A 530 12.97 14.00 27.22
C THR A 530 13.66 14.70 26.05
N ASP A 531 13.28 15.94 25.76
CA ASP A 531 13.97 16.77 24.75
C ASP A 531 15.46 16.95 25.11
N GLU A 532 15.81 17.02 26.39
CA GLU A 532 17.20 17.17 26.86
C GLU A 532 18.01 15.91 26.57
N GLN A 533 17.44 14.72 26.80
CA GLN A 533 18.06 13.45 26.42
C GLN A 533 18.21 13.35 24.89
N PHE A 534 17.21 13.84 24.15
CA PHE A 534 17.25 13.87 22.69
C PHE A 534 18.42 14.72 22.18
N LEU A 535 18.54 15.95 22.68
CA LEU A 535 19.65 16.85 22.35
C LEU A 535 21.01 16.30 22.79
N GLN A 536 21.06 15.59 23.93
CA GLN A 536 22.30 14.96 24.40
C GLN A 536 22.77 13.86 23.44
N ILE A 537 21.87 13.03 22.90
CA ILE A 537 22.22 12.02 21.88
C ILE A 537 22.84 12.69 20.66
N TYR A 538 22.21 13.75 20.14
CA TYR A 538 22.72 14.48 18.98
C TYR A 538 24.05 15.19 19.27
N SER A 539 24.18 15.84 20.42
CA SER A 539 25.40 16.52 20.82
C SER A 539 26.60 15.56 20.94
N ILE A 540 26.40 14.42 21.60
CA ILE A 540 27.40 13.34 21.71
C ILE A 540 27.73 12.79 20.32
N ALA A 541 26.71 12.45 19.53
CA ALA A 541 26.90 11.89 18.21
C ALA A 541 27.67 12.84 17.29
N TYR A 542 27.23 14.09 17.17
CA TYR A 542 27.86 15.09 16.33
C TYR A 542 29.30 15.36 16.72
N SER A 543 29.57 15.65 18.00
CA SER A 543 30.92 15.95 18.47
C SER A 543 31.87 14.76 18.32
N THR A 544 31.41 13.54 18.61
CA THR A 544 32.22 12.33 18.48
C THR A 544 32.46 11.99 17.02
N ILE A 545 31.43 12.03 16.17
CA ILE A 545 31.56 11.72 14.74
C ILE A 545 32.49 12.74 14.09
N LYS A 546 32.27 14.04 14.27
CA LYS A 546 33.10 15.09 13.66
C LYS A 546 34.57 15.06 14.11
N LYS A 547 34.86 14.56 15.31
CA LYS A 547 36.23 14.36 15.81
C LYS A 547 37.02 13.35 14.98
N TYR A 548 36.37 12.27 14.53
CA TYR A 548 37.04 11.17 13.81
C TYR A 548 36.77 11.19 12.30
N ASP A 549 35.64 11.76 11.87
CA ASP A 549 35.26 11.96 10.47
C ASP A 549 34.83 13.42 10.23
N PRO A 550 35.78 14.32 9.91
CA PRO A 550 35.47 15.72 9.63
C PRO A 550 34.53 15.92 8.43
N THR A 551 34.53 15.01 7.45
CA THR A 551 33.68 15.08 6.25
C THR A 551 32.30 14.47 6.45
N ALA A 552 32.00 13.94 7.65
CA ALA A 552 30.73 13.30 7.93
C ALA A 552 29.51 14.21 7.70
N VAL A 553 28.48 13.62 7.12
CA VAL A 553 27.10 14.11 7.12
C VAL A 553 26.38 13.45 8.29
N VAL A 554 26.09 14.23 9.33
CA VAL A 554 25.36 13.81 10.55
C VAL A 554 23.91 14.24 10.42
N MET A 555 23.02 13.25 10.35
CA MET A 555 21.63 13.42 9.90
C MET A 555 20.60 13.18 11.00
N GLY A 556 19.52 13.94 10.94
CA GLY A 556 18.37 13.80 11.83
C GLY A 556 17.59 15.09 12.02
N PRO A 557 16.59 15.14 12.92
CA PRO A 557 15.90 13.98 13.45
C PRO A 557 15.09 13.31 12.33
N THR A 558 15.12 11.98 12.27
CA THR A 558 14.44 11.23 11.20
C THR A 558 12.95 11.15 11.47
N ILE A 559 12.22 12.27 11.41
CA ILE A 559 10.78 12.29 11.74
C ILE A 559 9.95 11.60 10.65
N THR A 560 8.71 11.24 10.96
CA THR A 560 7.76 10.71 9.97
C THR A 560 6.80 11.77 9.46
N ASN A 561 6.25 11.57 8.26
CA ASN A 561 5.09 12.30 7.74
C ASN A 561 5.25 13.84 7.68
N PHE A 562 4.22 14.52 7.14
CA PHE A 562 4.20 15.99 7.01
C PHE A 562 2.98 16.62 7.71
N GLY A 563 2.67 16.14 8.91
CA GLY A 563 1.56 16.65 9.72
C GLY A 563 1.93 17.89 10.57
N PRO A 564 0.93 18.67 11.04
CA PRO A 564 1.16 19.79 11.97
C PRO A 564 1.95 19.39 13.22
N GLU A 565 1.71 18.19 13.74
CA GLU A 565 2.38 17.64 14.91
C GLU A 565 3.90 17.50 14.67
N MET A 566 4.28 16.90 13.55
CA MET A 566 5.69 16.61 13.21
C MET A 566 6.46 17.90 12.90
N LYS A 567 5.80 18.86 12.25
CA LYS A 567 6.33 20.23 12.09
C LYS A 567 6.59 20.89 13.43
N SER A 568 5.60 20.82 14.35
CA SER A 568 5.70 21.41 15.67
C SER A 568 6.81 20.77 16.50
N GLN A 569 6.97 19.45 16.42
CA GLN A 569 8.04 18.71 17.10
C GLN A 569 9.42 19.16 16.58
N LEU A 570 9.62 19.20 15.26
CA LEU A 570 10.90 19.65 14.68
C LEU A 570 11.20 21.10 15.05
N GLN A 571 10.22 22.00 14.94
CA GLN A 571 10.38 23.41 15.34
C GLN A 571 10.74 23.55 16.83
N ARG A 572 10.10 22.78 17.71
CA ARG A 572 10.42 22.74 19.15
C ARG A 572 11.87 22.32 19.37
N LEU A 573 12.31 21.22 18.77
CA LEU A 573 13.68 20.72 18.94
C LEU A 573 14.73 21.67 18.34
N LEU A 574 14.46 22.25 17.18
CA LEU A 574 15.33 23.27 16.57
C LEU A 574 15.44 24.52 17.46
N SER A 575 14.33 24.97 18.06
CA SER A 575 14.33 26.12 18.99
C SER A 575 15.18 25.88 20.24
N LYS A 576 15.34 24.61 20.65
CA LYS A 576 16.20 24.19 21.76
C LYS A 576 17.66 23.92 21.35
N GLY A 577 18.02 24.19 20.10
CA GLY A 577 19.41 24.12 19.62
C GLY A 577 19.81 22.83 18.91
N LEU A 578 18.86 21.95 18.52
CA LEU A 578 19.16 20.72 17.78
C LEU A 578 19.98 20.99 16.50
N GLY A 579 19.71 22.11 15.82
CA GLY A 579 20.40 22.50 14.59
C GLY A 579 21.93 22.67 14.72
N ASN A 580 22.46 22.80 15.93
CA ASN A 580 23.91 22.85 16.20
C ASN A 580 24.59 21.47 16.11
N TYR A 581 23.81 20.38 16.10
CA TYR A 581 24.29 19.01 16.22
C TYR A 581 23.91 18.13 15.02
N MET A 582 23.59 18.75 13.89
CA MET A 582 23.27 18.07 12.63
C MET A 582 23.64 18.97 11.45
N ASN A 583 24.07 18.40 10.33
CA ASN A 583 24.28 19.15 9.09
C ASN A 583 23.30 18.79 7.98
N ALA A 584 22.50 17.75 8.14
CA ALA A 584 21.43 17.39 7.20
C ALA A 584 20.20 16.84 7.93
N LEU A 585 19.03 17.01 7.31
CA LEU A 585 17.76 16.46 7.78
C LEU A 585 17.54 15.08 7.14
N SER A 586 17.22 14.06 7.93
CA SER A 586 16.65 12.81 7.45
C SER A 586 15.15 12.79 7.69
N TRP A 587 14.37 12.15 6.82
CA TRP A 587 12.91 12.21 6.88
C TRP A 587 12.24 11.01 6.21
N HIS A 588 11.15 10.54 6.81
CA HIS A 588 10.33 9.43 6.29
C HIS A 588 8.94 9.92 5.84
N PRO A 589 8.79 10.43 4.60
CA PRO A 589 7.49 10.85 4.12
C PRO A 589 6.65 9.67 3.60
N TYR A 590 5.49 9.47 4.21
CA TYR A 590 4.45 8.55 3.73
C TYR A 590 3.21 9.34 3.28
N PRO A 591 3.26 9.96 2.08
CA PRO A 591 2.12 10.70 1.56
C PRO A 591 0.99 9.75 1.16
N ALA A 592 -0.25 10.19 1.30
CA ALA A 592 -1.37 9.56 0.63
C ALA A 592 -1.19 9.66 -0.90
N TYR A 593 -1.72 8.68 -1.63
CA TYR A 593 -1.66 8.66 -3.08
C TYR A 593 -2.29 9.90 -3.71
N SER A 594 -3.37 10.45 -3.14
CA SER A 594 -3.93 11.73 -3.60
C SER A 594 -2.95 12.91 -3.52
N GLN A 595 -1.98 12.89 -2.60
CA GLN A 595 -0.96 13.93 -2.48
C GLN A 595 0.13 13.81 -3.55
N ILE A 596 0.42 12.59 -4.01
CA ILE A 596 1.35 12.35 -5.13
C ILE A 596 0.67 12.64 -6.47
N TYR A 597 -0.59 12.24 -6.64
CA TYR A 597 -1.28 12.27 -7.93
C TYR A 597 -2.05 13.58 -8.16
N GLY A 598 -2.56 14.21 -7.10
CA GLY A 598 -3.33 15.45 -7.18
C GLY A 598 -2.48 16.71 -7.12
N LEU A 599 -1.16 16.59 -6.90
CA LEU A 599 -0.27 17.73 -6.69
C LEU A 599 -0.88 18.79 -5.74
N ASN A 600 -1.27 18.37 -4.54
CA ASN A 600 -1.33 19.33 -3.41
C ASN A 600 0.14 19.63 -3.06
N ASP A 601 0.74 20.50 -3.86
CA ASP A 601 2.13 20.44 -4.25
C ASP A 601 3.01 21.35 -3.40
N GLY A 602 4.24 20.88 -3.17
CA GLY A 602 5.26 21.63 -2.45
C GLY A 602 5.45 21.19 -1.00
N TRP A 603 4.80 20.14 -0.49
CA TRP A 603 5.02 19.70 0.89
C TRP A 603 6.50 19.37 1.19
N ILE A 604 7.23 18.76 0.25
CA ILE A 604 8.69 18.55 0.35
C ILE A 604 9.42 19.90 0.37
N ALA A 605 9.08 20.79 -0.57
CA ALA A 605 9.69 22.11 -0.68
C ALA A 605 9.41 23.00 0.55
N ASP A 606 8.21 22.96 1.10
CA ASP A 606 7.74 23.65 2.29
C ASP A 606 8.46 23.16 3.54
N PHE A 607 8.61 21.84 3.67
CA PHE A 607 9.35 21.26 4.78
C PHE A 607 10.81 21.70 4.77
N ARG A 608 11.41 21.71 3.57
CA ARG A 608 12.77 22.19 3.36
C ARG A 608 12.89 23.68 3.66
N ALA A 609 11.95 24.50 3.19
CA ALA A 609 11.93 25.93 3.44
C ALA A 609 11.82 26.25 4.94
N MET A 610 10.92 25.56 5.65
CA MET A 610 10.77 25.66 7.10
C MET A 610 12.07 25.32 7.83
N THR A 611 12.70 24.18 7.48
CA THR A 611 13.94 23.74 8.11
C THR A 611 15.09 24.72 7.83
N ASN A 612 15.23 25.17 6.59
CA ASN A 612 16.25 26.14 6.20
C ASN A 612 16.09 27.47 6.96
N GLN A 613 14.85 27.95 7.07
CA GLN A 613 14.52 29.17 7.81
C GLN A 613 14.90 29.02 9.29
N ALA A 614 14.52 27.90 9.91
CA ALA A 614 14.81 27.63 11.31
C ALA A 614 16.32 27.47 11.59
N MET A 615 17.08 26.96 10.63
CA MET A 615 18.52 26.72 10.77
C MET A 615 19.40 27.87 10.24
N GLY A 616 18.82 28.86 9.56
CA GLY A 616 19.55 30.00 8.99
C GLY A 616 20.52 29.64 7.86
N ARG A 617 20.38 28.46 7.25
CA ARG A 617 21.23 27.96 6.16
C ARG A 617 20.47 26.95 5.31
N VAL A 618 20.99 26.65 4.13
CA VAL A 618 20.47 25.52 3.34
C VAL A 618 20.90 24.21 4.00
N VAL A 619 19.93 23.34 4.25
CA VAL A 619 20.11 22.04 4.90
C VAL A 619 19.79 20.94 3.88
N PRO A 620 20.75 20.07 3.52
CA PRO A 620 20.48 18.89 2.72
C PRO A 620 19.40 18.03 3.36
N MET A 621 18.48 17.49 2.55
CA MET A 621 17.35 16.72 3.02
C MET A 621 17.37 15.32 2.39
N TYR A 622 17.48 14.31 3.23
CA TYR A 622 17.59 12.91 2.86
C TYR A 622 16.26 12.22 3.18
N LEU A 623 15.52 11.80 2.15
CA LEU A 623 14.31 11.01 2.32
C LEU A 623 14.76 9.56 2.49
N THR A 624 15.02 9.17 3.74
CA THR A 624 15.66 7.90 4.06
C THR A 624 14.70 6.72 4.03
N GLU A 625 13.41 7.00 3.88
CA GLU A 625 12.35 6.01 3.70
C GLU A 625 11.11 6.65 3.07
N SER A 626 10.57 6.06 2.01
CA SER A 626 9.28 6.46 1.45
C SER A 626 8.77 5.37 0.53
N GLY A 627 7.46 5.17 0.49
CA GLY A 627 6.86 4.20 -0.42
C GLY A 627 5.35 4.15 -0.26
N MET A 628 4.72 3.17 -0.91
CA MET A 628 3.28 3.07 -1.02
C MET A 628 2.81 1.65 -0.71
N SER A 629 1.71 1.51 0.05
CA SER A 629 0.99 0.24 0.18
C SER A 629 -0.47 0.37 -0.24
N ASP A 630 -1.24 -0.70 -0.02
CA ASP A 630 -2.71 -0.65 -0.10
C ASP A 630 -3.28 0.50 0.75
N TYR A 631 -2.68 0.80 1.91
CA TYR A 631 -3.16 1.84 2.82
C TYR A 631 -2.98 3.24 2.24
N GLU A 632 -1.75 3.62 1.87
CA GLU A 632 -1.42 4.95 1.33
C GLU A 632 -2.15 5.19 0.00
N MET A 633 -2.41 4.12 -0.76
CA MET A 633 -3.18 4.18 -2.00
C MET A 633 -4.70 4.18 -1.80
N GLY A 634 -5.19 4.14 -0.56
CA GLY A 634 -6.62 4.20 -0.25
C GLY A 634 -7.38 2.94 -0.61
N PHE A 635 -6.70 1.80 -0.74
CA PHE A 635 -7.28 0.48 -1.02
C PHE A 635 -7.75 -0.24 0.26
N THR A 636 -7.96 0.45 1.39
CA THR A 636 -8.55 -0.14 2.60
C THR A 636 -10.07 -0.03 2.60
N GLY A 637 -10.76 -1.18 2.57
CA GLY A 637 -12.23 -1.30 2.41
C GLY A 637 -12.63 -2.07 1.15
N THR A 638 -13.93 -2.15 0.86
CA THR A 638 -14.53 -2.84 -0.31
C THR A 638 -14.29 -2.15 -1.66
N HIS A 639 -13.15 -1.49 -1.85
CA HIS A 639 -12.70 -1.20 -3.18
C HIS A 639 -12.17 -2.52 -3.77
N PRO A 640 -12.76 -3.05 -4.87
CA PRO A 640 -12.10 -4.10 -5.59
C PRO A 640 -10.73 -3.55 -5.97
N VAL A 641 -9.67 -4.25 -5.56
CA VAL A 641 -8.32 -4.07 -6.05
C VAL A 641 -8.47 -3.81 -7.54
N LYS A 642 -8.21 -2.59 -8.01
CA LYS A 642 -8.19 -2.34 -9.46
C LYS A 642 -7.33 -3.46 -10.02
N SER A 643 -7.74 -4.10 -11.09
CA SER A 643 -7.07 -5.28 -11.68
C SER A 643 -5.57 -5.10 -11.99
N ASN A 644 -5.01 -3.90 -11.76
CA ASN A 644 -3.66 -3.46 -12.04
C ASN A 644 -2.98 -2.76 -10.82
N PHE A 645 -3.27 -3.14 -9.56
CA PHE A 645 -2.64 -2.55 -8.36
C PHE A 645 -1.12 -2.35 -8.52
N ALA A 646 -0.42 -3.40 -8.98
CA ALA A 646 1.04 -3.40 -9.06
C ALA A 646 1.57 -2.37 -10.08
N VAL A 647 0.77 -1.97 -11.07
CA VAL A 647 1.12 -0.88 -11.99
C VAL A 647 1.01 0.46 -11.28
N TYR A 648 -0.10 0.71 -10.58
CA TYR A 648 -0.29 1.96 -9.83
C TYR A 648 0.72 2.12 -8.69
N HIS A 649 1.08 1.02 -8.03
CA HIS A 649 2.15 0.97 -7.04
C HIS A 649 3.48 1.46 -7.65
N GLY A 650 3.88 0.89 -8.79
CA GLY A 650 5.10 1.32 -9.48
C GLY A 650 5.06 2.76 -9.99
N VAL A 651 3.92 3.22 -10.52
CA VAL A 651 3.75 4.62 -10.92
C VAL A 651 3.89 5.56 -9.72
N ALA A 652 3.31 5.20 -8.56
CA ALA A 652 3.36 6.02 -7.37
C ALA A 652 4.79 6.16 -6.81
N ASN A 653 5.53 5.04 -6.75
CA ASN A 653 6.93 5.02 -6.33
C ASN A 653 7.82 5.86 -7.27
N VAL A 654 7.64 5.74 -8.58
CA VAL A 654 8.38 6.57 -9.55
C VAL A 654 8.01 8.05 -9.42
N ALA A 655 6.73 8.37 -9.29
CA ALA A 655 6.26 9.74 -9.10
C ALA A 655 6.84 10.39 -7.84
N MET A 656 6.90 9.65 -6.73
CA MET A 656 7.52 10.13 -5.48
C MET A 656 9.00 10.49 -5.67
N ALA A 657 9.77 9.62 -6.32
CA ALA A 657 11.19 9.87 -6.58
C ALA A 657 11.42 11.06 -7.53
N LEU A 658 10.59 11.19 -8.57
CA LEU A 658 10.61 12.31 -9.49
C LEU A 658 10.33 13.64 -8.76
N LEU A 659 9.26 13.66 -7.94
CA LEU A 659 8.87 14.82 -7.14
C LEU A 659 9.97 15.21 -6.15
N ALA A 660 10.47 14.24 -5.39
CA ALA A 660 11.56 14.43 -4.44
C ALA A 660 12.77 15.13 -5.07
N LYS A 661 13.17 14.68 -6.27
CA LYS A 661 14.31 15.27 -6.98
C LYS A 661 14.04 16.70 -7.42
N ASN A 662 12.84 16.99 -7.91
CA ASN A 662 12.46 18.33 -8.35
C ASN A 662 12.28 19.30 -7.18
N ASP A 663 11.79 18.83 -6.05
CA ASP A 663 11.59 19.63 -4.84
C ASP A 663 12.88 19.76 -3.98
N GLY A 664 14.01 19.24 -4.49
CA GLY A 664 15.34 19.51 -3.97
C GLY A 664 15.81 18.59 -2.86
N ALA A 665 15.26 17.37 -2.76
CA ALA A 665 15.82 16.33 -1.90
C ALA A 665 17.22 15.91 -2.40
N SER A 666 18.09 15.55 -1.45
CA SER A 666 19.44 15.04 -1.70
C SER A 666 19.47 13.52 -1.87
N LEU A 667 18.46 12.81 -1.34
CA LEU A 667 18.29 11.37 -1.44
C LEU A 667 16.82 10.99 -1.39
N HIS A 668 16.46 9.91 -2.08
CA HIS A 668 15.20 9.21 -2.02
C HIS A 668 15.42 7.69 -1.84
N THR A 669 14.88 7.13 -0.76
CA THR A 669 14.90 5.69 -0.49
C THR A 669 13.53 5.07 -0.72
N TYR A 670 13.47 4.06 -1.60
CA TYR A 670 12.29 3.23 -1.76
C TYR A 670 12.12 2.27 -0.58
N PHE A 671 10.95 2.31 0.05
CA PHE A 671 10.47 1.31 0.99
C PHE A 671 9.47 0.41 0.24
N TYR A 672 9.71 -0.88 0.00
CA TYR A 672 10.82 -1.73 0.46
C TYR A 672 11.21 -2.76 -0.61
N THR A 673 12.33 -3.47 -0.46
CA THR A 673 12.81 -4.42 -1.49
C THR A 673 11.77 -5.52 -1.82
N ALA A 674 11.19 -6.19 -0.82
CA ALA A 674 10.23 -7.27 -1.05
C ALA A 674 9.10 -7.23 -0.03
N ASP A 675 7.95 -7.73 -0.45
CA ASP A 675 6.77 -7.95 0.38
C ASP A 675 7.13 -8.79 1.65
N TYR A 676 6.53 -8.50 2.81
CA TYR A 676 6.66 -9.32 4.03
C TYR A 676 5.36 -9.38 4.87
N ALA A 677 5.27 -10.38 5.76
CA ALA A 677 4.04 -10.78 6.45
C ALA A 677 3.20 -9.66 7.08
N SER A 678 3.82 -8.71 7.79
CA SER A 678 3.09 -7.62 8.45
C SER A 678 2.71 -6.46 7.52
N GLN A 679 3.30 -6.39 6.33
CA GLN A 679 2.97 -5.38 5.31
C GLN A 679 2.84 -6.03 3.93
N PRO A 680 1.74 -6.77 3.70
CA PRO A 680 1.40 -7.28 2.39
C PRO A 680 1.37 -6.17 1.35
N ARG A 681 2.10 -6.40 0.24
CA ARG A 681 2.10 -5.61 -1.00
C ARG A 681 2.91 -4.31 -1.02
N TYR A 682 3.66 -3.99 0.04
CA TYR A 682 4.54 -2.81 0.09
C TYR A 682 5.78 -2.93 -0.82
N GLY A 683 6.34 -4.13 -0.96
CA GLY A 683 7.63 -4.33 -1.59
C GLY A 683 7.63 -4.15 -3.10
N LEU A 684 8.78 -3.81 -3.67
CA LEU A 684 8.97 -3.73 -5.13
C LEU A 684 8.90 -5.11 -5.81
N PHE A 685 9.11 -6.18 -5.03
CA PHE A 685 8.97 -7.55 -5.48
C PHE A 685 7.91 -8.29 -4.66
N TYR A 686 7.21 -9.22 -5.31
CA TYR A 686 6.51 -10.28 -4.61
C TYR A 686 7.54 -11.19 -3.93
N ASN A 687 7.33 -11.43 -2.64
CA ASN A 687 8.00 -12.49 -1.90
C ASN A 687 7.34 -13.83 -2.22
N VAL A 688 8.10 -14.77 -2.77
CA VAL A 688 7.61 -16.09 -3.21
C VAL A 688 8.10 -17.23 -2.30
N THR A 689 8.45 -16.91 -1.05
CA THR A 689 8.81 -17.91 -0.04
C THR A 689 7.58 -18.38 0.73
N GLN A 690 7.57 -19.65 1.14
CA GLN A 690 6.40 -20.32 1.72
C GLN A 690 5.94 -19.72 3.07
N ALA A 691 6.84 -19.08 3.82
CA ALA A 691 6.55 -18.44 5.11
C ALA A 691 6.32 -16.93 5.02
N TYR A 692 6.44 -16.35 3.82
CA TYR A 692 6.35 -14.92 3.61
C TYR A 692 7.28 -14.11 4.54
N SER A 693 8.50 -14.63 4.70
CA SER A 693 9.46 -14.18 5.72
C SER A 693 9.98 -12.78 5.42
N PHE A 694 10.36 -12.07 6.48
CA PHE A 694 11.20 -10.87 6.34
C PHE A 694 12.54 -11.28 5.73
N GLY A 695 12.92 -10.64 4.61
CA GLY A 695 14.10 -11.02 3.84
C GLY A 695 14.06 -12.36 3.14
N PRO A 696 13.22 -12.50 2.10
CA PRO A 696 13.18 -13.72 1.31
C PRO A 696 14.49 -13.94 0.54
N ASN A 697 14.84 -15.21 0.32
CA ASN A 697 15.94 -15.62 -0.56
C ASN A 697 15.51 -15.74 -2.04
N LYS A 698 14.22 -15.58 -2.32
CA LYS A 698 13.64 -15.66 -3.65
C LYS A 698 12.45 -14.73 -3.80
N VAL A 699 12.45 -13.96 -4.87
CA VAL A 699 11.45 -12.94 -5.16
C VAL A 699 11.03 -12.98 -6.63
N SER A 700 9.85 -12.43 -6.92
CA SER A 700 9.27 -12.30 -8.25
C SER A 700 8.99 -10.82 -8.50
N PRO A 701 9.40 -10.21 -9.62
CA PRO A 701 9.30 -8.77 -9.81
C PRO A 701 7.83 -8.34 -9.90
N LYS A 702 7.55 -7.11 -9.46
CA LYS A 702 6.35 -6.34 -9.83
C LYS A 702 6.68 -5.38 -10.99
N PRO A 703 5.70 -4.73 -11.64
CA PRO A 703 5.95 -3.69 -12.63
C PRO A 703 6.89 -2.57 -12.14
N ASP A 704 6.84 -2.27 -10.83
CA ASP A 704 7.74 -1.37 -10.11
C ASP A 704 9.20 -1.48 -10.54
N VAL A 705 9.71 -2.71 -10.60
CA VAL A 705 11.15 -2.98 -10.75
C VAL A 705 11.70 -2.37 -12.04
N SER A 706 10.99 -2.57 -13.14
CA SER A 706 11.40 -2.06 -14.44
C SER A 706 11.17 -0.54 -14.60
N MET A 707 10.11 0.00 -13.98
CA MET A 707 9.83 1.43 -14.03
C MET A 707 10.80 2.25 -13.16
N ILE A 708 11.07 1.78 -11.94
CA ILE A 708 12.06 2.36 -11.02
C ILE A 708 13.43 2.30 -11.66
N ARG A 709 13.78 1.20 -12.31
CA ARG A 709 15.07 1.11 -12.99
C ARG A 709 15.25 2.20 -14.04
N GLN A 710 14.25 2.44 -14.89
CA GLN A 710 14.31 3.52 -15.89
C GLN A 710 14.33 4.91 -15.24
N ALA A 711 13.62 5.12 -14.12
CA ALA A 711 13.68 6.36 -13.37
C ALA A 711 15.08 6.62 -12.77
N ASN A 712 15.72 5.59 -12.23
CA ASN A 712 17.05 5.69 -11.61
C ASN A 712 18.14 6.05 -12.63
N ASP A 713 18.06 5.52 -13.86
CA ASP A 713 18.96 5.89 -14.98
C ASP A 713 18.93 7.41 -15.26
N LEU A 714 17.81 8.10 -14.97
CA LEU A 714 17.69 9.55 -15.06
C LEU A 714 18.12 10.25 -13.77
N LEU A 715 17.55 9.83 -12.64
CA LEU A 715 17.55 10.59 -11.38
C LEU A 715 18.92 10.68 -10.72
N ASN A 716 19.75 9.64 -10.83
CA ASN A 716 21.09 9.64 -10.26
C ASN A 716 21.99 10.69 -10.94
N HIS A 717 21.85 10.88 -12.25
CA HIS A 717 22.76 11.66 -13.08
C HIS A 717 22.22 13.04 -13.45
N SER A 718 21.12 13.47 -12.85
CA SER A 718 20.46 14.73 -13.20
C SER A 718 20.23 15.65 -12.00
N ASN A 719 19.96 16.91 -12.29
CA ASN A 719 19.36 17.87 -11.38
C ASN A 719 17.90 18.08 -11.79
N GLY A 720 17.00 18.27 -10.82
CA GLY A 720 15.65 18.76 -11.10
C GLY A 720 15.71 20.20 -11.62
N VAL A 721 14.95 20.53 -12.65
CA VAL A 721 14.90 21.86 -13.28
C VAL A 721 13.61 22.60 -12.91
N GLY A 722 12.51 21.87 -12.80
CA GLY A 722 11.19 22.42 -12.52
C GLY A 722 10.07 21.56 -13.09
N ARG A 723 8.83 22.04 -12.93
CA ARG A 723 7.62 21.40 -13.46
C ARG A 723 6.74 22.38 -14.22
N LEU A 724 5.94 21.89 -15.15
CA LEU A 724 4.82 22.66 -15.71
C LEU A 724 3.57 22.39 -14.89
N ILE A 725 2.95 23.47 -14.41
CA ILE A 725 1.66 23.42 -13.72
C ILE A 725 0.55 23.68 -14.74
N ASN A 726 -0.47 22.81 -14.75
CA ASN A 726 -1.64 22.94 -15.62
C ASN A 726 -1.31 23.05 -17.14
N PRO A 727 -0.47 22.15 -17.69
CA PRO A 727 -0.08 22.22 -19.10
C PRO A 727 -1.33 22.05 -19.99
N SER A 728 -1.50 22.97 -20.94
CA SER A 728 -2.66 23.01 -21.84
C SER A 728 -4.03 23.07 -21.13
N GLY A 729 -4.07 23.61 -19.91
CA GLY A 729 -5.31 23.70 -19.13
C GLY A 729 -5.75 22.37 -18.48
N ASN A 730 -4.91 21.33 -18.50
CA ASN A 730 -5.17 20.07 -17.83
C ASN A 730 -4.39 19.96 -16.52
N THR A 731 -5.08 20.08 -15.40
CA THR A 731 -4.52 19.97 -14.04
C THR A 731 -4.14 18.54 -13.65
N ASN A 732 -4.59 17.53 -14.41
CA ASN A 732 -4.23 16.14 -14.11
C ASN A 732 -2.85 15.79 -14.66
N LEU A 733 -2.37 16.45 -15.71
CA LEU A 733 -1.10 16.08 -16.34
C LEU A 733 0.09 16.44 -15.46
N GLN A 734 1.00 15.49 -15.33
CA GLN A 734 2.25 15.64 -14.61
C GLN A 734 3.37 15.85 -15.62
N VAL A 735 4.13 16.93 -15.50
CA VAL A 735 5.27 17.23 -16.41
C VAL A 735 6.43 17.81 -15.62
N PHE A 736 7.52 17.05 -15.54
CA PHE A 736 8.74 17.40 -14.83
C PHE A 736 9.89 17.55 -15.82
N TYR A 737 10.88 18.37 -15.45
CA TYR A 737 12.09 18.57 -16.25
C TYR A 737 13.34 18.30 -15.40
N TYR A 738 14.32 17.69 -16.05
CA TYR A 738 15.60 17.32 -15.48
C TYR A 738 16.71 17.67 -16.45
N GLN A 739 17.88 18.02 -15.91
CA GLN A 739 19.08 18.27 -16.68
C GLN A 739 20.16 17.28 -16.25
N ASN A 740 20.71 16.51 -17.20
CA ASN A 740 21.85 15.66 -16.93
C ASN A 740 23.06 16.50 -16.51
N LYS A 741 23.68 16.18 -15.36
CA LYS A 741 24.78 16.95 -14.77
C LYS A 741 26.04 16.95 -15.64
N ARG A 742 26.24 15.90 -16.44
CA ARG A 742 27.46 15.69 -17.25
C ARG A 742 27.30 16.17 -18.68
N SER A 743 26.22 15.76 -19.36
CA SER A 743 25.98 16.11 -20.76
C SER A 743 25.25 17.45 -20.93
N GLY A 744 24.60 17.97 -19.89
CA GLY A 744 23.76 19.16 -19.96
C GLY A 744 22.42 18.93 -20.70
N VAL A 745 22.16 17.71 -21.19
CA VAL A 745 20.95 17.35 -21.93
C VAL A 745 19.73 17.44 -21.03
N TYR A 746 18.65 18.01 -21.56
CA TYR A 746 17.37 18.10 -20.87
C TYR A 746 16.45 16.93 -21.22
N THR A 747 15.80 16.41 -20.19
CA THR A 747 14.80 15.35 -20.28
C THR A 747 13.53 15.79 -19.56
N SER A 748 12.39 15.68 -20.23
CA SER A 748 11.08 15.83 -19.61
C SER A 748 10.49 14.46 -19.26
N VAL A 749 9.83 14.36 -18.11
CA VAL A 749 9.09 13.16 -17.68
C VAL A 749 7.64 13.54 -17.46
N LEU A 750 6.73 12.82 -18.13
CA LEU A 750 5.32 13.18 -18.14
C LEU A 750 4.37 11.99 -18.23
N TRP A 751 3.21 12.11 -17.58
CA TRP A 751 2.11 11.13 -17.61
C TRP A 751 0.75 11.73 -17.27
N ASP A 752 -0.30 10.97 -17.55
CA ASP A 752 -1.68 11.27 -17.14
C ASP A 752 -2.11 10.33 -15.99
N PRO A 753 -1.92 10.73 -14.72
CA PRO A 753 -2.32 9.94 -13.55
C PRO A 753 -3.79 9.53 -13.53
N SER A 754 -4.67 10.27 -14.23
CA SER A 754 -6.10 9.97 -14.28
C SER A 754 -6.43 8.76 -15.16
N GLY A 755 -5.53 8.41 -16.08
CA GLY A 755 -5.76 7.34 -17.06
C GLY A 755 -6.74 7.69 -18.16
N ASN A 756 -7.10 8.96 -18.31
CA ASN A 756 -7.99 9.45 -19.37
C ASN A 756 -7.34 9.46 -20.75
N ASN A 757 -6.06 9.11 -20.83
CA ASN A 757 -5.26 9.09 -22.04
C ASN A 757 -5.18 10.47 -22.74
N GLY A 758 -4.96 11.53 -21.96
CA GLY A 758 -4.85 12.89 -22.48
C GLY A 758 -3.75 13.05 -23.53
N THR A 759 -3.97 13.94 -24.50
CA THR A 759 -2.92 14.34 -25.46
C THR A 759 -2.32 15.67 -25.05
N ILE A 760 -1.00 15.79 -25.16
CA ILE A 760 -0.24 17.02 -24.90
C ILE A 760 0.54 17.45 -26.15
N ALA A 761 0.58 18.77 -26.37
CA ALA A 761 1.51 19.41 -27.29
C ALA A 761 2.71 19.92 -26.47
N LEU A 762 3.76 19.11 -26.37
CA LEU A 762 4.96 19.42 -25.59
C LEU A 762 5.95 20.23 -26.43
N PRO A 763 6.29 21.48 -26.05
CA PRO A 763 7.39 22.20 -26.68
C PRO A 763 8.70 21.45 -26.43
N VAL A 764 9.41 21.10 -27.50
CA VAL A 764 10.73 20.45 -27.45
C VAL A 764 11.82 21.29 -28.08
N GLY A 765 11.47 22.24 -28.95
CA GLY A 765 12.39 23.21 -29.56
C GLY A 765 13.38 22.63 -30.59
N VAL A 766 13.27 21.35 -30.91
CA VAL A 766 14.13 20.64 -31.87
C VAL A 766 13.27 19.78 -32.81
N ALA A 767 13.78 19.48 -34.01
CA ALA A 767 13.04 18.71 -35.02
C ALA A 767 12.82 17.24 -34.65
N GLN A 768 13.67 16.67 -33.79
CA GLN A 768 13.59 15.28 -33.39
C GLN A 768 14.08 15.11 -31.95
N VAL A 769 13.41 14.25 -31.19
CA VAL A 769 13.76 13.90 -29.81
C VAL A 769 13.71 12.39 -29.61
N LYS A 770 14.38 11.90 -28.57
CA LYS A 770 14.31 10.52 -28.16
C LYS A 770 13.22 10.36 -27.11
N VAL A 771 12.26 9.48 -27.37
CA VAL A 771 11.17 9.19 -26.44
C VAL A 771 11.27 7.77 -25.94
N MET A 772 11.20 7.59 -24.63
CA MET A 772 11.25 6.31 -23.95
C MET A 772 9.96 6.05 -23.18
N ASP A 773 9.47 4.81 -23.22
CA ASP A 773 8.39 4.37 -22.35
C ASP A 773 8.86 4.23 -20.89
N ALA A 774 7.93 3.87 -19.99
CA ALA A 774 8.19 3.74 -18.57
C ALA A 774 9.28 2.71 -18.22
N HIS A 775 9.59 1.79 -19.14
CA HIS A 775 10.57 0.73 -18.96
C HIS A 775 11.90 1.03 -19.68
N GLY A 776 11.97 2.15 -20.40
CA GLY A 776 13.18 2.61 -21.10
C GLY A 776 13.29 2.18 -22.56
N ASN A 777 12.24 1.63 -23.17
CA ASN A 777 12.28 1.33 -24.61
C ASN A 777 12.25 2.63 -25.41
N ALA A 778 13.35 2.93 -26.10
CA ALA A 778 13.54 4.19 -26.81
C ALA A 778 13.10 4.13 -28.27
N SER A 779 12.57 5.24 -28.78
CA SER A 779 12.35 5.50 -30.20
C SER A 779 12.65 6.96 -30.51
N MET A 780 13.06 7.27 -31.74
CA MET A 780 13.16 8.65 -32.20
C MET A 780 11.81 9.13 -32.70
N MET A 781 11.37 10.31 -32.25
CA MET A 781 10.13 10.94 -32.71
C MET A 781 10.41 12.33 -33.27
N ASN A 782 9.76 12.63 -34.40
CA ASN A 782 9.83 13.95 -35.02
C ASN A 782 8.84 14.90 -34.34
N SER A 783 9.24 16.16 -34.19
CA SER A 783 8.37 17.24 -33.78
C SER A 783 7.90 18.02 -35.01
N THR A 784 6.77 18.71 -34.89
CA THR A 784 6.31 19.67 -35.91
C THR A 784 6.55 21.07 -35.37
N ASN A 785 7.39 21.87 -36.06
CA ASN A 785 7.77 23.22 -35.64
C ASN A 785 8.30 23.28 -34.19
N GLY A 786 9.06 22.26 -33.74
CA GLY A 786 9.59 22.20 -32.39
C GLY A 786 8.58 21.78 -31.32
N VAL A 787 7.40 21.25 -31.71
CA VAL A 787 6.37 20.77 -30.79
C VAL A 787 6.10 19.29 -31.04
N LEU A 788 6.17 18.49 -29.98
CA LEU A 788 5.91 17.05 -29.98
C LEU A 788 4.49 16.78 -29.48
N SER A 789 3.69 16.06 -30.27
CA SER A 789 2.36 15.59 -29.84
C SER A 789 2.48 14.20 -29.22
N LEU A 790 2.01 14.03 -27.98
CA LEU A 790 2.04 12.75 -27.27
C LEU A 790 0.69 12.43 -26.66
N THR A 791 0.24 11.18 -26.81
CA THR A 791 -0.86 10.62 -26.01
C THR A 791 -0.27 9.93 -24.80
N LEU A 792 -0.67 10.35 -23.59
CA LEU A 792 -0.08 9.92 -22.33
C LEU A 792 -0.99 8.94 -21.62
N GLY A 793 -0.44 7.83 -21.13
CA GLY A 793 -1.16 6.92 -20.23
C GLY A 793 -0.88 7.20 -18.75
N ILE A 794 -1.25 6.25 -17.89
CA ILE A 794 -0.95 6.31 -16.45
C ILE A 794 0.54 6.16 -16.12
N THR A 795 1.34 5.62 -17.05
CA THR A 795 2.77 5.38 -16.83
C THR A 795 3.64 6.53 -17.37
N PRO A 796 4.78 6.83 -16.72
CA PRO A 796 5.73 7.86 -17.16
C PRO A 796 6.27 7.64 -18.58
N VAL A 797 6.31 8.71 -19.36
CA VAL A 797 7.03 8.81 -20.63
C VAL A 797 8.22 9.75 -20.43
N TYR A 798 9.36 9.43 -21.03
CA TYR A 798 10.58 10.24 -20.94
C TYR A 798 10.92 10.82 -22.31
N VAL A 799 11.08 12.13 -22.41
CA VAL A 799 11.43 12.85 -23.64
C VAL A 799 12.79 13.51 -23.47
N GLU A 800 13.82 12.92 -24.05
CA GLU A 800 15.23 13.33 -23.93
C GLU A 800 15.68 14.12 -25.17
N GLY A 801 16.54 15.12 -24.96
CA GLY A 801 17.09 15.96 -26.04
C GLY A 801 16.32 17.25 -26.27
N ILE A 802 15.63 17.76 -25.26
CA ILE A 802 14.86 19.00 -25.34
C ILE A 802 15.81 20.20 -25.40
N ALA A 803 15.52 21.19 -26.25
CA ALA A 803 16.28 22.43 -26.28
C ALA A 803 15.99 23.30 -25.04
N ALA A 804 17.04 23.97 -24.52
CA ALA A 804 16.89 24.91 -23.41
C ALA A 804 15.84 26.01 -23.68
N SER A 805 15.70 26.44 -24.94
CA SER A 805 14.71 27.43 -25.37
C SER A 805 13.25 26.97 -25.22
N ALA A 806 13.01 25.67 -25.05
CA ALA A 806 11.68 25.11 -24.85
C ALA A 806 11.25 25.06 -23.37
N LEU A 807 12.12 25.43 -22.43
CA LEU A 807 11.89 25.37 -20.99
C LEU A 807 11.14 26.61 -20.43
N ILE A 808 10.17 27.13 -21.18
CA ILE A 808 9.46 28.37 -20.84
C ILE A 808 8.29 28.08 -19.89
N GLY A 809 8.08 28.95 -18.90
CA GLY A 809 6.91 28.87 -18.01
C GLY A 809 6.99 27.81 -16.92
N LEU A 810 8.20 27.31 -16.63
CA LEU A 810 8.43 26.36 -15.55
C LEU A 810 8.28 27.03 -14.18
N THR A 811 7.65 26.33 -13.24
CA THR A 811 7.87 26.59 -11.82
C THR A 811 9.24 26.02 -11.46
N PRO A 812 10.23 26.85 -11.07
CA PRO A 812 11.60 26.40 -10.86
C PRO A 812 11.69 25.31 -9.78
N SER A 813 12.62 24.38 -9.96
CA SER A 813 13.05 23.51 -8.89
C SER A 813 13.63 24.34 -7.75
N ALA A 814 13.45 23.85 -6.54
CA ALA A 814 13.93 24.53 -5.36
C ALA A 814 15.43 24.19 -5.17
N PRO A 815 16.31 25.14 -4.77
CA PRO A 815 17.76 24.90 -4.75
C PRO A 815 18.14 23.70 -3.87
N VAL A 816 18.99 22.81 -4.41
CA VAL A 816 19.57 21.68 -3.66
C VAL A 816 20.69 22.21 -2.78
N GLY A 817 20.67 21.88 -1.48
CA GLY A 817 21.82 22.12 -0.61
C GLY A 817 22.95 21.16 -0.99
N SER A 818 24.11 21.69 -1.39
CA SER A 818 25.31 20.87 -1.51
C SER A 818 25.73 20.36 -0.12
N PRO A 819 26.05 19.07 0.04
CA PRO A 819 26.52 18.51 1.31
C PRO A 819 27.85 19.12 1.79
#